data_AF-A0A814H2A1-F1
#
_entry.id   AF-A0A814H2A1-F1
#
_cell.length_a   1.000
_cell.length_b   1.000
_cell.length_c   1.000
_cell.angle_alpha   90.00
_cell.angle_beta   90.00
_cell.angle_gamma   90.00
#
_symmetry.space_group_name_H-M   'P 1'
#
loop_
_entity.id
_entity.type
_entity.pdbx_description
1 polymer ?
#
loop_
_entity_poly.entity_id
_entity_poly.type
_entity_poly.pdbx_seq_one_letter_code
_entity_poly.pdbx_strand_id
1 'polypeptide(L)'
;MTDDEISFNLTTVTPNSRDVHAQTTPTLTMANNKCRTSMTDNCRIVDTVSKNPNTTSATIIHDIKANLDPIIEYAQEPLLPLLKACIPLNNIVYNLSAYVEMAVSETPEQPPDRLTIDESAAIRLYTMEWKHPHRSLYSMLNCTLKQDNRNLLRPYFKYLKLFVTALAKLPCVPPLTIWRGVTKDLSANFPPGTLMTWWSFSSCTTELTVLENNIYLGQTGNRTLFSVESINGRKIRAHSQFINEDEILLLPGTQMIVQSQFSAASDLHVIHLKQVLPTKVLLQPPFEGAHLYSKTRQWYGKKKYIMLICLLASVLIGTIIVGAILGTKTKNNNSTVPVCNNPFTAPNAYKSGKDSYSATMGHFRNNKEFDVVVLSYASSTIHLLLGDTAGAFTIIGTKAVGKGPLSAISADFNADNRQDLAVVNSYENTTSILLGLGNGLFQTAIHYTVGRNPLALISVDLNNDNKLDLVSANSNDHTISVLLGNGNGSFQSVISYKVGNSPQSLISADFNDDSQLDLAVVSFKNTISVMLGYANGSFQSPIDLMIDGFLATVISADLNNDNKLDLITGDTAYNTLIVILGYGNGSFESPIYHKVDCGPKSILSADFNNDHKLDLAMVSDRSNDVSILLGYANGSFHSPINHWVGDSSQSLISGDFNNDDKLDLAVATSDNNAINVFLGYSNGSFQAPVKYTVGTYPKSMVAADFNHDNKLDLVVSNFLDNSISVLLGNVDEGFRSPMNCKVVDHSTSILAADFNHDSKLDLVVISTTDDTIGVLLANADGDFQSPMTYAVGKWPQALAAADFNNDNKLDLAVANGADNTISIMLGFGNGSFHTPVNYMVGVAPESLVTGDFNNDKIMDLAVVNSHNDSISILLSINKRSFQLRMDYRVGKQPQSLTSGDFNNDNILDLVVANYYDDNISVLFGLDNGRFQLPVNYMVGKRPRAVISVDFNNDNKTDLAVANFDDNTISVLLGLGNGSFHVEKKYRTGVNPKVLMFGDLNNDNKTDLIVLNEKSSELFVFLNTC
;
A
#
# COMPACT_ATOMS: atom_id res chain seq x y z
N MET A 1 25.20 44.43 -28.24
CA MET A 1 25.49 45.41 -29.30
C MET A 1 25.88 44.59 -30.50
N THR A 2 25.04 44.61 -31.55
CA THR A 2 25.09 43.76 -32.76
C THR A 2 25.10 42.25 -32.54
N ASP A 3 24.29 41.58 -33.35
CA ASP A 3 24.21 40.13 -33.55
C ASP A 3 25.37 39.64 -34.44
N ASP A 4 25.55 38.32 -34.52
CA ASP A 4 25.67 37.63 -35.83
C ASP A 4 25.59 36.10 -35.64
N GLU A 5 25.09 35.40 -36.66
CA GLU A 5 24.96 33.93 -36.72
C GLU A 5 26.20 33.25 -37.36
N ILE A 6 26.06 31.96 -37.71
CA ILE A 6 26.54 31.29 -38.95
C ILE A 6 27.35 29.98 -38.75
N SER A 7 26.59 28.87 -38.83
CA SER A 7 26.84 27.58 -39.52
C SER A 7 28.12 26.73 -39.34
N PHE A 8 27.86 25.41 -39.27
CA PHE A 8 28.76 24.29 -39.59
C PHE A 8 29.53 24.41 -40.93
N ASN A 9 30.71 23.76 -41.00
CA ASN A 9 30.90 22.68 -41.98
C ASN A 9 32.04 21.69 -41.66
N LEU A 10 32.01 20.51 -42.27
CA LEU A 10 33.04 19.47 -42.16
C LEU A 10 34.21 19.71 -43.12
N THR A 11 35.39 19.18 -42.81
CA THR A 11 36.24 18.53 -43.84
C THR A 11 37.23 17.53 -43.23
N THR A 12 37.52 16.45 -43.95
CA THR A 12 38.40 15.34 -43.53
C THR A 12 39.73 15.32 -44.28
N VAL A 13 40.85 15.13 -43.59
CA VAL A 13 42.15 14.78 -44.22
C VAL A 13 42.89 13.73 -43.39
N THR A 14 43.42 12.70 -44.08
CA THR A 14 44.35 11.67 -43.61
C THR A 14 45.49 11.57 -44.66
N PRO A 15 46.54 10.71 -44.55
CA PRO A 15 47.01 9.84 -43.45
C PRO A 15 48.54 9.99 -43.17
N ASN A 16 49.12 9.20 -42.23
CA ASN A 16 50.30 8.32 -42.51
C ASN A 16 50.86 7.53 -41.30
N SER A 17 50.53 6.23 -41.25
CA SER A 17 51.43 5.07 -41.28
C SER A 17 52.62 4.85 -40.31
N ARG A 18 52.72 3.59 -39.82
CA ARG A 18 53.91 2.82 -39.31
C ARG A 18 54.38 3.11 -37.87
N ASP A 19 54.87 2.14 -37.08
CA ASP A 19 54.97 0.65 -37.14
C ASP A 19 55.39 0.15 -35.73
N VAL A 20 55.26 -1.10 -35.25
CA VAL A 20 54.55 -2.36 -35.64
C VAL A 20 54.66 -3.38 -34.46
N HIS A 21 54.08 -4.59 -34.58
CA HIS A 21 54.18 -5.79 -33.69
C HIS A 21 53.37 -5.78 -32.37
N ALA A 22 52.78 -6.91 -31.92
CA ALA A 22 52.51 -8.19 -32.60
C ALA A 22 51.33 -8.95 -31.95
N GLN A 23 50.67 -9.82 -32.72
CA GLN A 23 49.74 -10.86 -32.25
C GLN A 23 50.02 -12.18 -32.98
N THR A 24 49.71 -13.30 -32.34
CA THR A 24 49.78 -14.65 -32.93
C THR A 24 48.49 -15.41 -32.63
N THR A 25 47.76 -15.81 -33.68
CA THR A 25 46.69 -16.81 -33.60
C THR A 25 47.28 -18.22 -33.58
N PRO A 26 46.46 -19.25 -33.27
CA PRO A 26 46.03 -20.08 -34.40
C PRO A 26 44.53 -20.42 -34.41
N THR A 27 44.04 -20.81 -35.58
CA THR A 27 42.70 -21.37 -35.83
C THR A 27 42.68 -22.90 -35.62
N LEU A 28 41.50 -23.53 -35.50
CA LEU A 28 41.27 -24.93 -35.94
C LEU A 28 39.77 -25.33 -36.02
N THR A 29 39.35 -25.75 -37.22
CA THR A 29 38.31 -26.75 -37.59
C THR A 29 36.95 -26.89 -36.89
N MET A 30 35.88 -26.97 -37.72
CA MET A 30 34.65 -27.73 -37.44
C MET A 30 34.75 -29.16 -37.98
N ALA A 31 34.28 -30.18 -37.23
CA ALA A 31 33.70 -31.43 -37.76
C ALA A 31 32.98 -32.28 -36.69
N ASN A 32 31.67 -32.54 -36.91
CA ASN A 32 30.82 -33.64 -36.42
C ASN A 32 31.27 -34.55 -35.24
N ASN A 33 30.45 -34.62 -34.18
CA ASN A 33 29.58 -35.80 -33.99
C ASN A 33 28.39 -35.61 -33.03
N LYS A 34 27.49 -36.61 -33.00
CA LYS A 34 26.16 -36.57 -32.38
C LYS A 34 26.15 -36.75 -30.86
N CYS A 35 25.18 -36.12 -30.19
CA CYS A 35 24.39 -36.75 -29.12
C CYS A 35 22.94 -36.21 -29.11
N ARG A 36 22.03 -36.97 -28.46
CA ARG A 36 20.61 -36.60 -28.25
C ARG A 36 20.46 -35.93 -26.89
N THR A 37 19.49 -35.01 -26.77
CA THR A 37 18.38 -35.09 -25.79
C THR A 37 17.25 -34.13 -26.15
N SER A 38 16.10 -34.28 -25.50
CA SER A 38 14.85 -33.55 -25.74
C SER A 38 14.76 -32.23 -24.97
N MET A 39 14.21 -31.18 -25.60
CA MET A 39 13.69 -30.01 -24.91
C MET A 39 12.19 -30.15 -24.66
N THR A 40 11.86 -30.91 -23.62
CA THR A 40 10.63 -30.75 -22.85
C THR A 40 11.04 -30.31 -21.45
N ASP A 41 10.82 -29.06 -21.10
CA ASP A 41 10.57 -28.58 -19.72
C ASP A 41 10.30 -27.07 -19.76
N ASN A 42 9.17 -26.66 -19.16
CA ASN A 42 8.81 -25.32 -18.68
C ASN A 42 7.38 -25.37 -18.12
N CYS A 43 7.21 -26.25 -17.13
CA CYS A 43 6.02 -26.49 -16.30
C CYS A 43 6.47 -27.26 -15.03
N ARG A 44 7.49 -26.75 -14.33
CA ARG A 44 8.03 -27.35 -13.10
C ARG A 44 8.89 -26.38 -12.29
N ILE A 45 8.37 -26.01 -11.12
CA ILE A 45 8.90 -25.31 -9.93
C ILE A 45 7.59 -24.94 -9.18
N VAL A 46 7.40 -25.14 -7.88
CA VAL A 46 8.24 -25.71 -6.81
C VAL A 46 7.74 -27.11 -6.43
N ASP A 47 8.62 -28.05 -6.08
CA ASP A 47 8.34 -29.04 -5.02
C ASP A 47 9.63 -29.76 -4.58
N THR A 48 10.21 -29.36 -3.43
CA THR A 48 11.51 -29.90 -2.93
C THR A 48 11.56 -30.07 -1.41
N VAL A 49 10.61 -30.80 -0.82
CA VAL A 49 10.70 -31.23 0.60
C VAL A 49 10.50 -32.74 0.79
N SER A 50 11.53 -33.38 1.36
CA SER A 50 11.54 -34.75 1.92
C SER A 50 11.38 -35.94 0.96
N LYS A 51 12.20 -36.97 1.19
CA LYS A 51 11.96 -38.33 0.66
C LYS A 51 11.14 -39.10 1.68
N ASN A 52 9.90 -39.46 1.36
CA ASN A 52 9.16 -40.48 2.11
C ASN A 52 8.52 -41.51 1.15
N PRO A 53 9.08 -42.72 1.01
CA PRO A 53 8.77 -43.60 -0.12
C PRO A 53 7.54 -44.49 0.15
N ASN A 54 6.31 -43.93 0.12
CA ASN A 54 5.08 -44.73 0.14
C ASN A 54 3.79 -43.99 -0.33
N THR A 55 3.72 -43.58 -1.60
CA THR A 55 2.45 -43.42 -2.34
C THR A 55 2.69 -43.50 -3.84
N THR A 56 1.80 -44.18 -4.59
CA THR A 56 1.90 -44.35 -6.04
C THR A 56 1.26 -43.18 -6.79
N SER A 57 2.07 -42.39 -7.51
CA SER A 57 1.59 -41.27 -8.33
C SER A 57 0.75 -41.75 -9.52
N ALA A 58 -0.48 -41.24 -9.65
CA ALA A 58 -1.26 -41.34 -10.88
C ALA A 58 -1.09 -40.04 -11.68
N THR A 59 -0.50 -40.12 -12.88
CA THR A 59 -0.22 -38.93 -13.70
C THR A 59 -1.51 -38.36 -14.30
N ILE A 60 -1.88 -37.15 -13.89
CA ILE A 60 -3.09 -36.44 -14.36
C ILE A 60 -2.86 -35.84 -15.76
N ILE A 61 -3.91 -35.80 -16.59
CA ILE A 61 -3.85 -35.40 -18.00
C ILE A 61 -4.04 -33.89 -18.18
N HIS A 62 -3.22 -33.27 -19.03
CA HIS A 62 -3.23 -31.83 -19.37
C HIS A 62 -4.45 -31.32 -20.18
N ASP A 63 -5.68 -31.75 -19.89
CA ASP A 63 -6.92 -31.11 -20.41
C ASP A 63 -8.10 -31.17 -19.40
N ILE A 64 -8.04 -32.03 -18.38
CA ILE A 64 -9.16 -32.42 -17.50
C ILE A 64 -8.68 -32.54 -16.04
N LYS A 65 -9.47 -32.03 -15.08
CA LYS A 65 -9.16 -32.08 -13.64
C LYS A 65 -10.44 -32.23 -12.81
N ALA A 66 -10.38 -32.99 -11.72
CA ALA A 66 -11.43 -33.04 -10.70
C ALA A 66 -11.21 -31.92 -9.66
N ASN A 67 -12.30 -31.45 -9.03
CA ASN A 67 -12.30 -30.44 -7.97
C ASN A 67 -11.31 -29.28 -8.16
N LEU A 68 -11.67 -28.36 -9.05
CA LEU A 68 -11.13 -26.99 -9.06
C LEU A 68 -12.29 -26.03 -8.81
N ASP A 69 -11.99 -24.92 -8.16
CA ASP A 69 -12.99 -23.91 -7.86
C ASP A 69 -13.55 -23.20 -9.11
N PRO A 70 -14.76 -22.63 -8.99
CA PRO A 70 -15.36 -21.84 -10.06
C PRO A 70 -14.45 -20.70 -10.48
N ILE A 71 -14.53 -20.31 -11.75
CA ILE A 71 -13.98 -19.06 -12.24
C ILE A 71 -15.18 -18.14 -12.49
N ILE A 72 -15.42 -17.18 -11.59
CA ILE A 72 -16.56 -16.24 -11.66
C ILE A 72 -16.14 -14.78 -11.47
N GLU A 73 -14.93 -14.54 -10.99
CA GLU A 73 -14.33 -13.25 -10.64
C GLU A 73 -14.22 -12.37 -11.90
N TYR A 74 -13.84 -12.99 -13.03
CA TYR A 74 -13.81 -12.37 -14.35
C TYR A 74 -15.17 -11.77 -14.81
N ALA A 75 -16.29 -12.13 -14.15
CA ALA A 75 -17.59 -11.53 -14.43
C ALA A 75 -17.73 -10.12 -13.82
N GLN A 76 -16.91 -9.72 -12.85
CA GLN A 76 -16.85 -8.36 -12.29
C GLN A 76 -16.15 -7.37 -13.25
N GLU A 77 -15.19 -7.84 -14.07
CA GLU A 77 -14.46 -7.01 -15.04
C GLU A 77 -15.37 -6.19 -15.97
N PRO A 78 -15.04 -4.95 -16.34
CA PRO A 78 -15.78 -4.22 -17.38
C PRO A 78 -15.67 -4.94 -18.74
N LEU A 79 -16.75 -4.87 -19.54
CA LEU A 79 -16.72 -5.36 -20.92
C LEU A 79 -15.98 -4.34 -21.80
N LEU A 80 -14.69 -4.60 -22.05
CA LEU A 80 -13.79 -3.70 -22.79
C LEU A 80 -13.68 -4.07 -24.28
N PRO A 81 -13.38 -3.09 -25.17
CA PRO A 81 -12.92 -3.36 -26.54
C PRO A 81 -11.66 -4.22 -26.56
N LEU A 82 -11.44 -5.00 -27.63
CA LEU A 82 -10.42 -6.05 -27.70
C LEU A 82 -9.01 -5.52 -27.42
N LEU A 83 -8.66 -4.36 -27.99
CA LEU A 83 -7.36 -3.73 -27.77
C LEU A 83 -7.09 -3.46 -26.29
N LYS A 84 -8.09 -2.97 -25.54
CA LYS A 84 -7.99 -2.75 -24.09
C LYS A 84 -8.03 -4.06 -23.30
N ALA A 85 -8.87 -5.00 -23.71
CA ALA A 85 -9.02 -6.31 -23.07
C ALA A 85 -7.74 -7.16 -23.12
N CYS A 86 -6.89 -6.94 -24.13
CA CYS A 86 -5.62 -7.65 -24.31
C CYS A 86 -4.39 -6.97 -23.66
N ILE A 87 -4.49 -5.75 -23.11
CA ILE A 87 -3.32 -5.03 -22.54
C ILE A 87 -2.55 -5.88 -21.51
N PRO A 88 -3.19 -6.51 -20.50
CA PRO A 88 -2.48 -7.28 -19.48
C PRO A 88 -1.81 -8.57 -20.01
N LEU A 89 -2.11 -8.97 -21.25
CA LEU A 89 -1.59 -10.20 -21.86
C LEU A 89 -0.33 -9.96 -22.70
N ASN A 90 0.06 -8.71 -22.93
CA ASN A 90 1.23 -8.36 -23.75
C ASN A 90 2.55 -8.90 -23.16
N ASN A 91 2.67 -8.95 -21.83
CA ASN A 91 3.84 -9.50 -21.14
C ASN A 91 3.86 -11.04 -21.11
N ILE A 92 2.69 -11.68 -21.31
CA ILE A 92 2.51 -13.14 -21.20
C ILE A 92 2.52 -13.82 -22.57
N VAL A 93 2.09 -13.11 -23.62
CA VAL A 93 1.93 -13.66 -24.98
C VAL A 93 2.71 -12.80 -25.97
N TYR A 94 3.88 -13.29 -26.37
CA TYR A 94 4.86 -12.54 -27.16
C TYR A 94 4.29 -11.94 -28.47
N ASN A 95 4.43 -10.62 -28.63
CA ASN A 95 3.97 -9.85 -29.80
C ASN A 95 2.44 -9.89 -30.03
N LEU A 96 1.65 -10.01 -28.96
CA LEU A 96 0.19 -10.06 -29.01
C LEU A 96 -0.46 -8.90 -29.78
N SER A 97 0.01 -7.66 -29.59
CA SER A 97 -0.56 -6.46 -30.24
C SER A 97 -0.68 -6.59 -31.76
N ALA A 98 0.33 -7.15 -32.44
CA ALA A 98 0.31 -7.36 -33.87
C ALA A 98 -0.76 -8.38 -34.32
N TYR A 99 -1.01 -9.42 -33.51
CA TYR A 99 -2.09 -10.37 -33.77
C TYR A 99 -3.46 -9.78 -33.41
N VAL A 100 -3.57 -8.87 -32.43
CA VAL A 100 -4.80 -8.12 -32.12
C VAL A 100 -5.20 -7.22 -33.30
N GLU A 101 -4.26 -6.44 -33.84
CA GLU A 101 -4.49 -5.60 -35.03
C GLU A 101 -4.89 -6.45 -36.25
N MET A 102 -4.25 -7.60 -36.45
CA MET A 102 -4.59 -8.55 -37.51
C MET A 102 -6.00 -9.15 -37.30
N ALA A 103 -6.38 -9.50 -36.07
CA ALA A 103 -7.69 -10.07 -35.76
C ALA A 103 -8.84 -9.06 -35.91
N VAL A 104 -8.60 -7.77 -35.60
CA VAL A 104 -9.56 -6.69 -35.85
C VAL A 104 -9.69 -6.40 -37.36
N SER A 105 -8.57 -6.29 -38.08
CA SER A 105 -8.59 -5.97 -39.52
C SER A 105 -9.07 -7.11 -40.43
N GLU A 106 -8.93 -8.37 -40.01
CA GLU A 106 -9.57 -9.53 -40.65
C GLU A 106 -11.06 -9.70 -40.29
N THR A 107 -11.59 -8.96 -39.31
CA THR A 107 -13.00 -9.06 -38.90
C THR A 107 -13.89 -8.15 -39.76
N PRO A 108 -15.00 -8.67 -40.34
CA PRO A 108 -15.91 -7.84 -41.15
C PRO A 108 -16.54 -6.68 -40.36
N GLU A 109 -16.77 -5.54 -41.03
CA GLU A 109 -17.44 -4.35 -40.45
C GLU A 109 -18.83 -4.66 -39.84
N GLN A 110 -19.50 -5.71 -40.35
CA GLN A 110 -20.73 -6.24 -39.79
C GLN A 110 -20.55 -7.75 -39.55
N PRO A 111 -20.09 -8.16 -38.35
CA PRO A 111 -19.96 -9.56 -38.01
C PRO A 111 -21.31 -10.30 -38.01
N PRO A 112 -21.34 -11.61 -38.31
CA PRO A 112 -22.53 -12.43 -38.16
C PRO A 112 -22.92 -12.61 -36.69
N ASP A 113 -24.05 -13.29 -36.47
CA ASP A 113 -24.57 -13.71 -35.15
C ASP A 113 -24.74 -12.60 -34.09
N ARG A 114 -24.76 -11.33 -34.53
CA ARG A 114 -24.94 -10.10 -33.73
C ARG A 114 -23.79 -9.81 -32.74
N LEU A 115 -22.59 -10.33 -33.02
CA LEU A 115 -21.39 -9.92 -32.29
C LEU A 115 -20.95 -8.51 -32.69
N THR A 116 -20.31 -7.79 -31.76
CA THR A 116 -19.53 -6.59 -32.12
C THR A 116 -18.25 -6.98 -32.87
N ILE A 117 -17.57 -5.99 -33.47
CA ILE A 117 -16.25 -6.21 -34.10
C ILE A 117 -15.27 -6.77 -33.06
N ASP A 118 -15.20 -6.19 -31.86
CA ASP A 118 -14.36 -6.68 -30.76
C ASP A 118 -14.67 -8.13 -30.33
N GLU A 119 -15.96 -8.47 -30.21
CA GLU A 119 -16.41 -9.82 -29.82
C GLU A 119 -16.07 -10.87 -30.88
N SER A 120 -16.25 -10.53 -32.16
CA SER A 120 -15.85 -11.38 -33.29
C SER A 120 -14.33 -11.50 -33.40
N ALA A 121 -13.60 -10.38 -33.24
CA ALA A 121 -12.15 -10.35 -33.30
C ALA A 121 -11.51 -11.10 -32.11
N ALA A 122 -12.14 -11.12 -30.93
CA ALA A 122 -11.68 -11.92 -29.80
C ALA A 122 -11.69 -13.42 -30.11
N ILE A 123 -12.74 -13.90 -30.79
CA ILE A 123 -12.83 -15.29 -31.25
C ILE A 123 -11.81 -15.56 -32.38
N ARG A 124 -11.66 -14.64 -33.32
CA ARG A 124 -10.63 -14.75 -34.37
C ARG A 124 -9.22 -14.89 -33.78
N LEU A 125 -8.85 -13.98 -32.89
CA LEU A 125 -7.55 -13.95 -32.19
C LEU A 125 -7.26 -15.25 -31.43
N TYR A 126 -8.29 -15.84 -30.80
CA TYR A 126 -8.19 -17.14 -30.13
C TYR A 126 -7.78 -18.25 -31.11
N THR A 127 -8.39 -18.27 -32.29
CA THR A 127 -8.19 -19.32 -33.31
C THR A 127 -6.98 -19.10 -34.24
N MET A 128 -6.28 -17.97 -34.14
CA MET A 128 -5.20 -17.65 -35.09
C MET A 128 -4.03 -18.63 -35.01
N GLU A 129 -3.43 -18.95 -36.16
CA GLU A 129 -2.14 -19.63 -36.25
C GLU A 129 -0.98 -18.64 -36.01
N TRP A 130 -0.04 -19.01 -35.13
CA TRP A 130 1.05 -18.14 -34.70
C TRP A 130 2.40 -18.69 -35.16
N LYS A 131 3.30 -17.80 -35.58
CA LYS A 131 4.64 -18.19 -36.08
C LYS A 131 5.50 -18.72 -34.94
N HIS A 132 5.92 -19.98 -35.04
CA HIS A 132 6.92 -20.59 -34.18
C HIS A 132 8.24 -19.77 -34.19
N PRO A 133 9.00 -19.71 -33.08
CA PRO A 133 8.94 -20.60 -31.90
C PRO A 133 7.91 -20.24 -30.83
N HIS A 134 7.16 -19.15 -30.97
CA HIS A 134 6.32 -18.62 -29.89
C HIS A 134 5.04 -19.44 -29.66
N ARG A 135 4.48 -19.37 -28.44
CA ARG A 135 3.19 -19.96 -28.07
C ARG A 135 2.06 -18.95 -28.37
N SER A 136 0.95 -19.43 -28.93
CA SER A 136 -0.24 -18.61 -29.20
C SER A 136 -1.06 -18.32 -27.93
N LEU A 137 -1.96 -17.33 -28.01
CA LEU A 137 -2.94 -17.04 -26.97
C LEU A 137 -3.77 -18.29 -26.60
N TYR A 138 -4.22 -19.08 -27.59
CA TYR A 138 -4.83 -20.40 -27.39
C TYR A 138 -3.97 -21.30 -26.49
N SER A 139 -2.68 -21.42 -26.80
CA SER A 139 -1.78 -22.33 -26.09
C SER A 139 -1.51 -21.87 -24.67
N MET A 140 -1.38 -20.56 -24.45
CA MET A 140 -1.10 -19.99 -23.13
C MET A 140 -2.34 -20.01 -22.23
N LEU A 141 -3.48 -19.48 -22.68
CA LEU A 141 -4.73 -19.49 -21.90
C LEU A 141 -5.14 -20.90 -21.47
N ASN A 142 -5.09 -21.88 -22.38
CA ASN A 142 -5.40 -23.26 -22.02
C ASN A 142 -4.34 -23.90 -21.13
N CYS A 143 -3.08 -23.44 -21.12
CA CYS A 143 -2.09 -23.89 -20.15
C CYS A 143 -2.43 -23.37 -18.74
N THR A 144 -2.84 -22.10 -18.64
CA THR A 144 -3.24 -21.43 -17.39
C THR A 144 -4.51 -22.04 -16.76
N LEU A 145 -5.55 -22.30 -17.56
CA LEU A 145 -6.85 -22.83 -17.07
C LEU A 145 -6.77 -24.19 -16.35
N LYS A 146 -5.63 -24.88 -16.46
CA LYS A 146 -5.37 -26.23 -15.92
C LYS A 146 -4.52 -26.22 -14.64
N GLN A 147 -3.94 -25.07 -14.30
CA GLN A 147 -3.20 -24.88 -13.05
C GLN A 147 -4.14 -24.90 -11.85
N ASP A 148 -3.61 -25.30 -10.69
CA ASP A 148 -4.32 -25.23 -9.41
C ASP A 148 -4.41 -23.79 -8.90
N ASN A 149 -3.31 -23.04 -8.96
CA ASN A 149 -3.31 -21.60 -8.70
C ASN A 149 -4.17 -20.89 -9.76
N ARG A 150 -5.32 -20.34 -9.32
CA ARG A 150 -6.27 -19.62 -10.17
C ARG A 150 -5.91 -18.15 -10.38
N ASN A 151 -5.08 -17.54 -9.53
CA ASN A 151 -4.65 -16.14 -9.69
C ASN A 151 -3.85 -15.94 -10.98
N LEU A 152 -3.19 -16.98 -11.49
CA LEU A 152 -2.54 -16.98 -12.82
C LEU A 152 -3.51 -16.65 -13.98
N LEU A 153 -4.83 -16.77 -13.77
CA LEU A 153 -5.86 -16.36 -14.73
C LEU A 153 -6.24 -14.88 -14.65
N ARG A 154 -5.92 -14.14 -13.58
CA ARG A 154 -6.28 -12.71 -13.41
C ARG A 154 -5.88 -11.85 -14.63
N PRO A 155 -4.67 -11.96 -15.21
CA PRO A 155 -4.31 -11.21 -16.43
C PRO A 155 -5.18 -11.53 -17.65
N TYR A 156 -5.80 -12.72 -17.69
CA TYR A 156 -6.72 -13.12 -18.76
C TYR A 156 -8.15 -12.67 -18.51
N PHE A 157 -8.53 -12.19 -17.32
CA PHE A 157 -9.93 -11.93 -16.96
C PHE A 157 -10.59 -10.88 -17.88
N LYS A 158 -9.92 -9.77 -18.21
CA LYS A 158 -10.41 -8.74 -19.16
C LYS A 158 -10.67 -9.31 -20.56
N TYR A 159 -9.77 -10.16 -21.07
CA TYR A 159 -9.95 -10.88 -22.33
C TYR A 159 -11.05 -11.95 -22.24
N LEU A 160 -11.11 -12.73 -21.15
CA LEU A 160 -12.13 -13.75 -20.90
C LEU A 160 -13.53 -13.15 -20.77
N LYS A 161 -13.67 -11.95 -20.20
CA LYS A 161 -14.95 -11.24 -20.11
C LYS A 161 -15.48 -10.94 -21.51
N LEU A 162 -14.65 -10.45 -22.42
CA LEU A 162 -15.00 -10.23 -23.83
C LEU A 162 -15.25 -11.54 -24.59
N PHE A 163 -14.32 -12.51 -24.49
CA PHE A 163 -14.38 -13.78 -25.23
C PHE A 163 -15.58 -14.65 -24.80
N VAL A 164 -15.85 -14.80 -23.49
CA VAL A 164 -17.02 -15.55 -23.01
C VAL A 164 -18.31 -14.77 -23.23
N THR A 165 -18.30 -13.43 -23.27
CA THR A 165 -19.46 -12.64 -23.74
C THR A 165 -19.79 -12.98 -25.20
N ALA A 166 -18.78 -13.02 -26.08
CA ALA A 166 -18.95 -13.40 -27.48
C ALA A 166 -19.51 -14.83 -27.60
N LEU A 167 -18.91 -15.81 -26.91
CA LEU A 167 -19.40 -17.19 -26.90
C LEU A 167 -20.82 -17.33 -26.29
N ALA A 168 -21.19 -16.52 -25.29
CA ALA A 168 -22.52 -16.56 -24.69
C ALA A 168 -23.61 -16.14 -25.69
N LYS A 169 -23.33 -15.14 -26.54
CA LYS A 169 -24.22 -14.65 -27.60
C LYS A 169 -24.41 -15.64 -28.75
N LEU A 170 -23.42 -16.47 -29.06
CA LEU A 170 -23.50 -17.45 -30.14
C LEU A 170 -24.58 -18.52 -29.87
N PRO A 171 -25.30 -18.97 -30.91
CA PRO A 171 -26.35 -19.98 -30.76
C PRO A 171 -25.80 -21.32 -30.28
N CYS A 172 -26.44 -21.90 -29.26
CA CYS A 172 -26.18 -23.28 -28.83
C CYS A 172 -26.52 -24.25 -29.97
N VAL A 173 -25.59 -25.15 -30.29
CA VAL A 173 -25.84 -26.23 -31.26
C VAL A 173 -26.78 -27.28 -30.61
N PRO A 174 -27.80 -27.80 -31.32
CA PRO A 174 -28.64 -28.88 -30.81
C PRO A 174 -27.80 -30.12 -30.43
N PRO A 175 -28.20 -30.92 -29.42
CA PRO A 175 -27.37 -32.02 -28.93
C PRO A 175 -26.94 -33.00 -30.02
N LEU A 176 -25.63 -33.12 -30.21
CA LEU A 176 -24.98 -33.96 -31.21
C LEU A 176 -23.60 -34.42 -30.73
N THR A 177 -23.04 -35.42 -31.42
CA THR A 177 -21.70 -35.94 -31.15
C THR A 177 -20.64 -35.08 -31.84
N ILE A 178 -19.79 -34.42 -31.05
CA ILE A 178 -18.55 -33.78 -31.52
C ILE A 178 -17.34 -34.65 -31.22
N TRP A 179 -16.26 -34.47 -31.98
CA TRP A 179 -15.08 -35.33 -31.95
C TRP A 179 -13.80 -34.52 -31.70
N ARG A 180 -12.88 -35.10 -30.91
CA ARG A 180 -11.53 -34.54 -30.67
C ARG A 180 -10.49 -35.65 -30.57
N GLY A 181 -9.45 -35.55 -31.40
CA GLY A 181 -8.29 -36.45 -31.35
C GLY A 181 -7.22 -35.98 -30.38
N VAL A 182 -6.48 -36.92 -29.78
CA VAL A 182 -5.26 -36.67 -29.00
C VAL A 182 -4.21 -37.75 -29.32
N THR A 183 -2.98 -37.34 -29.58
CA THR A 183 -1.83 -38.20 -29.97
C THR A 183 -1.18 -38.96 -28.80
N LYS A 184 -2.01 -39.45 -27.86
CA LYS A 184 -1.64 -40.34 -26.74
C LYS A 184 -2.78 -41.31 -26.45
N ASP A 185 -2.50 -42.53 -26.00
CA ASP A 185 -3.50 -43.36 -25.31
C ASP A 185 -3.74 -42.81 -23.90
N LEU A 186 -5.00 -42.60 -23.56
CA LEU A 186 -5.48 -42.04 -22.29
C LEU A 186 -6.52 -42.97 -21.60
N SER A 187 -6.79 -44.15 -22.16
CA SER A 187 -7.90 -45.02 -21.75
C SER A 187 -7.81 -45.53 -20.31
N ALA A 188 -6.60 -45.63 -19.75
CA ALA A 188 -6.38 -45.95 -18.34
C ALA A 188 -6.94 -44.88 -17.38
N ASN A 189 -7.07 -43.62 -17.81
CA ASN A 189 -7.54 -42.51 -17.00
C ASN A 189 -9.07 -42.29 -17.03
N PHE A 190 -9.79 -42.99 -17.92
CA PHE A 190 -11.23 -42.79 -18.14
C PHE A 190 -12.05 -44.09 -18.05
N PRO A 191 -12.09 -44.76 -16.88
CA PRO A 191 -12.98 -45.91 -16.71
C PRO A 191 -14.47 -45.48 -16.80
N PRO A 192 -15.36 -46.30 -17.40
CA PRO A 192 -16.78 -46.00 -17.50
C PRO A 192 -17.43 -45.69 -16.14
N GLY A 193 -18.32 -44.69 -16.12
CA GLY A 193 -18.94 -44.15 -14.91
C GLY A 193 -18.19 -42.97 -14.27
N THR A 194 -16.97 -42.66 -14.72
CA THR A 194 -16.18 -41.53 -14.18
C THR A 194 -16.83 -40.19 -14.53
N LEU A 195 -17.09 -39.35 -13.52
CA LEU A 195 -17.42 -37.94 -13.68
C LEU A 195 -16.12 -37.13 -13.83
N MET A 196 -16.09 -36.21 -14.79
CA MET A 196 -14.90 -35.42 -15.15
C MET A 196 -15.27 -33.99 -15.52
N THR A 197 -14.40 -33.03 -15.20
CA THR A 197 -14.57 -31.61 -15.56
C THR A 197 -13.58 -31.20 -16.63
N TRP A 198 -14.11 -30.68 -17.73
CA TRP A 198 -13.38 -30.20 -18.89
C TRP A 198 -13.02 -28.73 -18.69
N TRP A 199 -11.74 -28.41 -18.53
CA TRP A 199 -11.26 -27.05 -18.18
C TRP A 199 -10.60 -26.30 -19.35
N SER A 200 -10.69 -26.86 -20.56
CA SER A 200 -10.01 -26.39 -21.76
C SER A 200 -11.02 -25.83 -22.76
N PHE A 201 -10.78 -24.66 -23.37
CA PHE A 201 -11.55 -24.12 -24.51
C PHE A 201 -11.23 -24.90 -25.79
N SER A 202 -11.42 -26.22 -25.73
CA SER A 202 -10.99 -27.17 -26.74
C SER A 202 -11.85 -27.10 -28.00
N SER A 203 -11.19 -26.89 -29.13
CA SER A 203 -11.78 -27.14 -30.45
C SER A 203 -12.11 -28.63 -30.62
N CYS A 204 -13.31 -28.86 -31.14
CA CYS A 204 -13.88 -30.14 -31.52
C CYS A 204 -14.57 -29.99 -32.88
N THR A 205 -14.62 -31.06 -33.68
CA THR A 205 -15.27 -31.05 -35.01
C THR A 205 -16.56 -31.87 -35.01
N THR A 206 -17.53 -31.50 -35.84
CA THR A 206 -18.71 -32.32 -36.16
C THR A 206 -18.41 -33.43 -37.18
N GLU A 207 -17.30 -33.33 -37.91
CA GLU A 207 -16.94 -34.24 -39.01
C GLU A 207 -15.70 -35.08 -38.66
N LEU A 208 -15.90 -36.39 -38.47
CA LEU A 208 -14.82 -37.34 -38.16
C LEU A 208 -13.72 -37.35 -39.24
N THR A 209 -14.10 -37.15 -40.50
CA THR A 209 -13.22 -37.04 -41.67
C THR A 209 -12.19 -35.91 -41.58
N VAL A 210 -12.42 -34.87 -40.77
CA VAL A 210 -11.41 -33.82 -40.52
C VAL A 210 -10.25 -34.37 -39.67
N LEU A 211 -10.56 -35.21 -38.68
CA LEU A 211 -9.54 -35.86 -37.82
C LEU A 211 -8.80 -36.99 -38.55
N GLU A 212 -9.44 -37.66 -39.51
CA GLU A 212 -8.83 -38.72 -40.32
C GLU A 212 -7.81 -38.17 -41.34
N ASN A 213 -8.06 -36.98 -41.89
CA ASN A 213 -7.22 -36.40 -42.94
C ASN A 213 -6.10 -35.48 -42.42
N ASN A 214 -6.14 -35.00 -41.17
CA ASN A 214 -5.18 -33.98 -40.71
C ASN A 214 -4.77 -34.08 -39.23
N ILE A 215 -3.49 -33.79 -38.98
CA ILE A 215 -2.77 -33.41 -37.73
C ILE A 215 -3.26 -34.00 -36.37
N TYR A 216 -4.51 -33.82 -35.98
CA TYR A 216 -5.01 -33.94 -34.61
C TYR A 216 -5.09 -35.36 -34.03
N LEU A 217 -5.28 -36.40 -34.85
CA LEU A 217 -5.17 -37.81 -34.41
C LEU A 217 -3.75 -38.39 -34.55
N GLY A 218 -2.93 -37.81 -35.43
CA GLY A 218 -1.71 -38.45 -35.93
C GLY A 218 -2.00 -39.66 -36.82
N GLN A 219 -1.11 -39.91 -37.79
CA GLN A 219 -1.19 -41.07 -38.68
C GLN A 219 -0.51 -42.33 -38.09
N THR A 220 0.29 -42.19 -37.03
CA THR A 220 0.99 -43.30 -36.34
C THR A 220 1.15 -43.02 -34.85
N GLY A 221 1.16 -44.09 -34.04
CA GLY A 221 1.36 -44.05 -32.59
C GLY A 221 0.07 -44.13 -31.78
N ASN A 222 0.19 -44.51 -30.49
CA ASN A 222 -0.95 -44.67 -29.58
C ASN A 222 -1.72 -43.35 -29.42
N ARG A 223 -3.03 -43.38 -29.66
CA ARG A 223 -3.89 -42.19 -29.80
C ARG A 223 -5.30 -42.44 -29.25
N THR A 224 -5.93 -41.35 -28.81
CA THR A 224 -7.27 -41.34 -28.22
C THR A 224 -8.21 -40.49 -29.07
N LEU A 225 -9.42 -40.98 -29.30
CA LEU A 225 -10.52 -40.26 -29.91
C LEU A 225 -11.63 -40.07 -28.87
N PHE A 226 -11.85 -38.82 -28.46
CA PHE A 226 -13.01 -38.47 -27.65
C PHE A 226 -14.23 -38.28 -28.56
N SER A 227 -15.32 -38.96 -28.19
CA SER A 227 -16.63 -38.88 -28.81
C SER A 227 -17.59 -38.27 -27.79
N VAL A 228 -17.96 -37.00 -27.97
CA VAL A 228 -18.62 -36.20 -26.94
C VAL A 228 -20.04 -35.86 -27.35
N GLU A 229 -21.04 -36.40 -26.64
CA GLU A 229 -22.42 -35.90 -26.73
C GLU A 229 -22.51 -34.55 -26.00
N SER A 230 -22.46 -33.45 -26.76
CA SER A 230 -22.59 -32.09 -26.20
C SER A 230 -24.05 -31.67 -26.08
N ILE A 231 -24.34 -30.79 -25.11
CA ILE A 231 -25.65 -30.18 -24.86
C ILE A 231 -25.68 -28.70 -25.28
N ASN A 232 -24.57 -27.96 -25.14
CA ASN A 232 -24.54 -26.49 -25.29
C ASN A 232 -23.28 -25.93 -25.98
N GLY A 233 -22.56 -26.77 -26.75
CA GLY A 233 -21.39 -26.35 -27.52
C GLY A 233 -21.68 -25.16 -28.45
N ARG A 234 -20.68 -24.29 -28.63
CA ARG A 234 -20.77 -23.06 -29.42
C ARG A 234 -20.03 -23.22 -30.75
N LYS A 235 -20.72 -23.01 -31.87
CA LYS A 235 -20.12 -23.08 -33.20
C LYS A 235 -19.44 -21.75 -33.54
N ILE A 236 -18.13 -21.76 -33.74
CA ILE A 236 -17.34 -20.53 -33.90
C ILE A 236 -16.85 -20.26 -35.32
N ARG A 237 -17.09 -21.18 -36.27
CA ARG A 237 -16.67 -21.11 -37.69
C ARG A 237 -16.82 -19.73 -38.36
N ALA A 238 -17.89 -18.99 -38.07
CA ALA A 238 -18.16 -17.70 -38.69
C ALA A 238 -17.24 -16.56 -38.21
N HIS A 239 -16.51 -16.79 -37.12
CA HIS A 239 -15.58 -15.84 -36.49
C HIS A 239 -14.14 -16.39 -36.40
N SER A 240 -13.96 -17.71 -36.44
CA SER A 240 -12.66 -18.42 -36.50
C SER A 240 -11.81 -18.01 -37.72
N GLN A 241 -10.48 -18.12 -37.63
CA GLN A 241 -9.59 -18.03 -38.79
C GLN A 241 -9.87 -19.19 -39.78
N PHE A 242 -10.27 -20.35 -39.28
CA PHE A 242 -10.52 -21.57 -40.07
C PHE A 242 -11.97 -21.66 -40.57
N ILE A 243 -12.40 -20.67 -41.37
CA ILE A 243 -13.78 -20.54 -41.90
C ILE A 243 -14.32 -21.72 -42.74
N ASN A 244 -13.48 -22.72 -43.03
CA ASN A 244 -13.84 -23.93 -43.76
C ASN A 244 -14.26 -25.10 -42.86
N GLU A 245 -13.91 -25.08 -41.57
CA GLU A 245 -14.17 -26.18 -40.64
C GLU A 245 -15.33 -25.85 -39.68
N ASP A 246 -16.20 -26.82 -39.39
CA ASP A 246 -17.33 -26.68 -38.46
C ASP A 246 -16.85 -26.81 -36.99
N GLU A 247 -16.00 -25.86 -36.58
CA GLU A 247 -15.37 -25.80 -35.27
C GLU A 247 -16.37 -25.48 -34.15
N ILE A 248 -16.42 -26.37 -33.14
CA ILE A 248 -17.23 -26.25 -31.93
C ILE A 248 -16.31 -26.08 -30.71
N LEU A 249 -16.57 -25.05 -29.89
CA LEU A 249 -15.98 -24.90 -28.57
C LEU A 249 -16.91 -25.38 -27.46
N LEU A 250 -16.30 -25.93 -26.40
CA LEU A 250 -16.90 -26.14 -25.10
C LEU A 250 -16.36 -25.11 -24.10
N LEU A 251 -17.18 -24.73 -23.11
CA LEU A 251 -16.77 -23.84 -22.04
C LEU A 251 -15.99 -24.62 -20.96
N PRO A 252 -14.89 -24.07 -20.40
CA PRO A 252 -14.27 -24.57 -19.17
C PRO A 252 -15.30 -24.76 -18.05
N GLY A 253 -15.07 -25.75 -17.18
CA GLY A 253 -16.05 -26.14 -16.15
C GLY A 253 -17.15 -27.07 -16.66
N THR A 254 -17.17 -27.43 -17.95
CA THR A 254 -18.15 -28.39 -18.50
C THR A 254 -17.96 -29.77 -17.88
N GLN A 255 -18.96 -30.27 -17.15
CA GLN A 255 -18.95 -31.62 -16.59
C GLN A 255 -19.43 -32.66 -17.61
N MET A 256 -18.79 -33.82 -17.60
CA MET A 256 -19.12 -34.98 -18.43
C MET A 256 -19.02 -36.26 -17.63
N ILE A 257 -19.74 -37.30 -18.05
CA ILE A 257 -19.57 -38.67 -17.56
C ILE A 257 -19.06 -39.58 -18.69
N VAL A 258 -18.07 -40.42 -18.39
CA VAL A 258 -17.62 -41.47 -19.31
C VAL A 258 -18.70 -42.54 -19.41
N GLN A 259 -19.29 -42.73 -20.59
CA GLN A 259 -20.30 -43.77 -20.81
C GLN A 259 -19.69 -45.12 -21.15
N SER A 260 -18.67 -45.14 -22.00
CA SER A 260 -17.98 -46.36 -22.44
C SER A 260 -16.61 -46.01 -23.03
N GLN A 261 -15.75 -47.01 -23.15
CA GLN A 261 -14.52 -46.92 -23.95
C GLN A 261 -14.17 -48.27 -24.57
N PHE A 262 -13.51 -48.26 -25.72
CA PHE A 262 -13.00 -49.45 -26.41
C PHE A 262 -11.83 -49.11 -27.35
N SER A 263 -10.98 -50.10 -27.66
CA SER A 263 -9.98 -49.97 -28.72
C SER A 263 -10.62 -50.24 -30.08
N ALA A 264 -10.62 -49.24 -30.98
CA ALA A 264 -11.07 -49.40 -32.36
C ALA A 264 -9.98 -50.01 -33.27
N ALA A 265 -8.72 -49.81 -32.90
CA ALA A 265 -7.55 -50.47 -33.48
C ALA A 265 -6.49 -50.69 -32.38
N SER A 266 -5.38 -51.37 -32.68
CA SER A 266 -4.29 -51.62 -31.73
C SER A 266 -3.57 -50.35 -31.23
N ASP A 267 -3.74 -49.24 -31.94
CA ASP A 267 -3.18 -47.92 -31.64
C ASP A 267 -4.25 -46.87 -31.27
N LEU A 268 -5.54 -47.13 -31.54
CA LEU A 268 -6.62 -46.15 -31.43
C LEU A 268 -7.66 -46.56 -30.38
N HIS A 269 -7.74 -45.78 -29.31
CA HIS A 269 -8.70 -45.94 -28.22
C HIS A 269 -9.81 -44.88 -28.35
N VAL A 270 -11.07 -45.30 -28.26
CA VAL A 270 -12.26 -44.43 -28.35
C VAL A 270 -12.90 -44.32 -26.98
N ILE A 271 -13.18 -43.09 -26.55
CA ILE A 271 -13.78 -42.77 -25.25
C ILE A 271 -15.06 -41.98 -25.48
N HIS A 272 -16.20 -42.54 -25.08
CA HIS A 272 -17.50 -41.90 -25.20
C HIS A 272 -17.84 -41.11 -23.94
N LEU A 273 -17.98 -39.80 -24.10
CA LEU A 273 -18.32 -38.85 -23.05
C LEU A 273 -19.73 -38.30 -23.28
N LYS A 274 -20.53 -38.22 -22.23
CA LYS A 274 -21.81 -37.52 -22.25
C LYS A 274 -21.72 -36.28 -21.38
N GLN A 275 -21.98 -35.11 -21.95
CA GLN A 275 -22.10 -33.89 -21.17
C GLN A 275 -23.28 -34.01 -20.18
N VAL A 276 -23.07 -33.57 -18.95
CA VAL A 276 -24.09 -33.52 -17.90
C VAL A 276 -24.30 -32.07 -17.46
N LEU A 277 -25.49 -31.76 -16.94
CA LEU A 277 -25.72 -30.48 -16.25
C LEU A 277 -24.91 -30.50 -14.94
N PRO A 278 -24.07 -29.49 -14.67
CA PRO A 278 -23.14 -29.55 -13.54
C PRO A 278 -23.85 -29.27 -12.21
N THR A 279 -23.32 -29.84 -11.12
CA THR A 279 -23.88 -29.69 -9.76
C THR A 279 -23.56 -28.34 -9.08
N LYS A 280 -22.51 -27.64 -9.55
CA LYS A 280 -22.12 -26.27 -9.18
C LYS A 280 -21.82 -25.54 -10.49
N VAL A 281 -22.09 -24.24 -10.59
CA VAL A 281 -21.60 -23.43 -11.71
C VAL A 281 -20.09 -23.26 -11.55
N LEU A 282 -19.31 -23.67 -12.56
CA LEU A 282 -17.84 -23.68 -12.52
C LEU A 282 -17.18 -22.62 -13.43
N LEU A 283 -17.94 -22.05 -14.36
CA LEU A 283 -17.62 -20.85 -15.13
C LEU A 283 -18.95 -20.17 -15.43
N GLN A 284 -19.16 -18.93 -14.97
CA GLN A 284 -20.44 -18.25 -15.11
C GLN A 284 -20.43 -17.28 -16.31
N PRO A 285 -21.15 -17.56 -17.41
CA PRO A 285 -21.22 -16.62 -18.53
C PRO A 285 -21.95 -15.33 -18.09
N PRO A 286 -21.45 -14.13 -18.46
CA PRO A 286 -21.83 -12.85 -17.84
C PRO A 286 -23.25 -12.35 -18.11
N PHE A 287 -24.11 -13.14 -18.76
CA PHE A 287 -25.49 -12.75 -19.14
C PHE A 287 -26.56 -13.79 -18.78
N GLU A 288 -26.23 -14.96 -18.18
CA GLU A 288 -27.22 -16.01 -17.89
C GLU A 288 -27.84 -15.91 -16.48
N GLY A 289 -28.56 -14.82 -16.23
CA GLY A 289 -29.58 -14.75 -15.19
C GLY A 289 -30.86 -15.49 -15.62
N ALA A 290 -30.85 -16.82 -15.53
CA ALA A 290 -32.02 -17.71 -15.56
C ALA A 290 -33.14 -17.43 -16.60
N HIS A 291 -32.94 -17.75 -17.90
CA HIS A 291 -34.02 -18.22 -18.81
C HIS A 291 -33.55 -18.74 -20.19
N LEU A 292 -32.75 -19.81 -20.27
CA LEU A 292 -32.43 -20.44 -21.58
C LEU A 292 -32.38 -21.98 -21.65
N TYR A 293 -32.93 -22.68 -20.65
CA TYR A 293 -33.18 -24.14 -20.72
C TYR A 293 -34.68 -24.49 -20.73
N SER A 294 -35.33 -24.45 -21.90
CA SER A 294 -36.33 -25.46 -22.30
C SER A 294 -36.78 -25.32 -23.77
N LYS A 295 -37.32 -26.42 -24.32
CA LYS A 295 -38.16 -26.50 -25.55
C LYS A 295 -37.49 -26.34 -26.91
N THR A 296 -36.58 -27.25 -27.24
CA THR A 296 -36.55 -27.82 -28.60
C THR A 296 -37.78 -28.71 -28.82
N ARG A 297 -38.80 -28.23 -29.56
CA ARG A 297 -39.83 -29.10 -30.18
C ARG A 297 -40.41 -28.52 -31.48
N GLN A 298 -39.69 -28.80 -32.56
CA GLN A 298 -40.15 -29.16 -33.91
C GLN A 298 -41.42 -28.51 -34.55
N TRP A 299 -41.17 -28.00 -35.77
CA TRP A 299 -41.97 -28.11 -37.01
C TRP A 299 -42.92 -26.96 -37.48
N TYR A 300 -42.54 -26.41 -38.64
CA TYR A 300 -43.32 -25.88 -39.77
C TYR A 300 -44.42 -24.80 -39.58
N GLY A 301 -44.32 -23.73 -40.40
CA GLY A 301 -45.48 -23.34 -41.22
C GLY A 301 -45.68 -21.86 -41.61
N LYS A 302 -45.14 -21.46 -42.77
CA LYS A 302 -45.63 -20.38 -43.67
C LYS A 302 -45.82 -18.93 -43.15
N LYS A 303 -45.04 -18.03 -43.76
CA LYS A 303 -45.35 -16.65 -44.20
C LYS A 303 -46.75 -16.08 -43.86
N LYS A 304 -46.77 -14.87 -43.30
CA LYS A 304 -47.24 -13.66 -44.03
C LYS A 304 -46.69 -12.36 -43.44
N TYR A 305 -46.56 -11.35 -44.30
CA TYR A 305 -46.31 -9.95 -43.93
C TYR A 305 -47.59 -9.34 -43.33
N ILE A 306 -47.46 -8.33 -42.46
CA ILE A 306 -47.65 -6.90 -42.82
C ILE A 306 -47.23 -5.96 -41.67
N MET A 307 -46.75 -4.78 -42.07
CA MET A 307 -46.35 -3.59 -41.31
C MET A 307 -47.08 -3.26 -40.00
N LEU A 308 -46.27 -2.88 -39.00
CA LEU A 308 -46.08 -1.50 -38.49
C LEU A 308 -47.30 -0.63 -38.10
N ILE A 309 -47.06 0.22 -37.10
CA ILE A 309 -47.89 1.35 -36.61
C ILE A 309 -49.12 0.96 -35.77
N CYS A 310 -48.93 0.98 -34.46
CA CYS A 310 -49.82 1.70 -33.53
C CYS A 310 -48.95 2.40 -32.47
N LEU A 311 -48.40 3.56 -32.85
CA LEU A 311 -48.05 4.58 -31.87
C LEU A 311 -49.37 5.14 -31.28
N LEU A 312 -49.32 5.68 -30.05
CA LEU A 312 -50.39 6.50 -29.46
C LEU A 312 -51.76 5.83 -29.26
N ALA A 313 -51.90 5.12 -28.14
CA ALA A 313 -53.13 5.17 -27.34
C ALA A 313 -52.78 5.08 -25.84
N SER A 314 -52.90 6.24 -25.17
CA SER A 314 -53.28 6.47 -23.76
C SER A 314 -53.45 5.24 -22.83
N VAL A 315 -52.91 5.22 -21.61
CA VAL A 315 -53.35 6.04 -20.45
C VAL A 315 -54.82 5.78 -20.12
N LEU A 316 -55.09 5.48 -18.83
CA LEU A 316 -56.09 4.49 -18.37
C LEU A 316 -55.63 3.06 -18.72
N ILE A 317 -55.79 2.05 -17.87
CA ILE A 317 -56.64 1.94 -16.66
C ILE A 317 -55.79 1.93 -15.38
N GLY A 318 -56.27 2.63 -14.35
CA GLY A 318 -55.82 2.50 -12.96
C GLY A 318 -56.99 2.77 -12.01
N THR A 319 -56.85 2.37 -10.74
CA THR A 319 -57.89 2.42 -9.68
C THR A 319 -59.07 1.43 -9.91
N ILE A 320 -59.76 0.85 -8.93
CA ILE A 320 -59.70 0.91 -7.46
C ILE A 320 -59.86 -0.52 -6.89
N ILE A 321 -58.93 -1.02 -6.06
CA ILE A 321 -59.24 -1.69 -4.77
C ILE A 321 -58.10 -1.34 -3.80
N VAL A 322 -58.35 -0.39 -2.91
CA VAL A 322 -57.54 -0.12 -1.71
C VAL A 322 -58.53 -0.07 -0.54
N GLY A 323 -58.23 -0.77 0.56
CA GLY A 323 -58.98 -0.62 1.81
C GLY A 323 -59.49 -1.91 2.47
N ALA A 324 -58.58 -2.74 2.98
CA ALA A 324 -58.86 -3.59 4.15
C ALA A 324 -57.56 -4.02 4.85
N ILE A 325 -57.41 -3.62 6.12
CA ILE A 325 -56.59 -4.27 7.16
C ILE A 325 -55.09 -4.43 6.82
N LEU A 326 -54.35 -3.34 7.03
CA LEU A 326 -53.03 -3.43 7.69
C LEU A 326 -53.23 -4.12 9.06
N GLY A 327 -52.46 -5.17 9.37
CA GLY A 327 -52.87 -6.10 10.45
C GLY A 327 -51.79 -6.75 11.33
N THR A 328 -50.51 -6.85 10.94
CA THR A 328 -49.44 -7.42 11.79
C THR A 328 -48.07 -6.82 11.48
N LYS A 329 -47.26 -6.59 12.51
CA LYS A 329 -45.85 -6.16 12.37
C LYS A 329 -44.95 -7.35 12.02
N THR A 330 -44.08 -7.16 11.03
CA THR A 330 -42.77 -7.82 10.94
C THR A 330 -41.73 -6.72 10.72
N LYS A 331 -40.61 -6.74 11.46
CA LYS A 331 -39.55 -5.74 11.29
C LYS A 331 -38.81 -5.99 9.96
N ASN A 332 -38.67 -4.97 9.14
CA ASN A 332 -37.60 -4.94 8.13
C ASN A 332 -36.35 -4.34 8.80
N ASN A 333 -35.32 -5.17 9.01
CA ASN A 333 -33.99 -4.69 9.38
C ASN A 333 -33.18 -4.47 8.08
N ASN A 334 -33.41 -3.33 7.41
CA ASN A 334 -32.49 -2.78 6.41
C ASN A 334 -32.04 -1.41 6.90
N SER A 335 -30.97 -1.39 7.68
CA SER A 335 -30.32 -0.16 8.17
C SER A 335 -29.19 0.23 7.23
N THR A 336 -29.50 1.00 6.19
CA THR A 336 -28.50 1.87 5.56
C THR A 336 -28.28 3.04 6.50
N VAL A 337 -27.13 3.08 7.19
CA VAL A 337 -26.76 4.23 8.02
C VAL A 337 -26.57 5.45 7.10
N PRO A 338 -27.03 6.66 7.49
CA PRO A 338 -26.83 7.85 6.68
C PRO A 338 -25.39 8.32 6.79
N VAL A 339 -24.60 7.90 5.82
CA VAL A 339 -23.33 8.49 5.38
C VAL A 339 -23.04 9.90 5.96
N CYS A 340 -22.13 9.97 6.94
CA CYS A 340 -21.44 11.18 7.40
C CYS A 340 -20.98 12.04 6.20
N ASN A 341 -21.26 13.35 6.28
CA ASN A 341 -20.65 14.40 5.45
C ASN A 341 -20.49 15.73 6.22
N ASN A 342 -21.25 16.03 7.30
CA ASN A 342 -21.05 17.21 8.18
C ASN A 342 -20.93 17.00 9.74
N PRO A 343 -19.84 16.38 10.20
CA PRO A 343 -18.85 16.09 12.04
C PRO A 343 -18.40 17.15 13.21
N PHE A 344 -17.14 17.79 13.11
CA PHE A 344 -15.95 18.58 13.71
C PHE A 344 -16.05 20.00 14.28
N THR A 345 -15.19 20.54 15.19
CA THR A 345 -15.39 21.99 15.59
C THR A 345 -14.31 22.81 16.32
N ALA A 346 -14.78 23.81 17.11
CA ALA A 346 -14.15 24.80 17.95
C ALA A 346 -14.36 24.61 19.53
N PRO A 347 -13.70 25.39 20.47
CA PRO A 347 -13.51 25.18 22.02
C PRO A 347 -13.75 27.15 24.35
N ASN A 348 -13.10 27.25 25.63
CA ASN A 348 -11.88 26.91 26.57
C ASN A 348 -10.48 27.62 26.42
N ALA A 349 -9.63 27.55 27.46
CA ALA A 349 -8.16 27.83 27.61
C ALA A 349 -7.67 27.62 29.08
N TYR A 350 -6.42 27.15 29.34
CA TYR A 350 -5.95 26.61 30.65
C TYR A 350 -4.58 27.02 31.36
N LYS A 351 -3.36 27.42 30.82
CA LYS A 351 -2.04 27.59 31.60
C LYS A 351 -0.57 27.13 31.13
N SER A 352 -0.22 26.71 29.90
CA SER A 352 1.03 25.95 29.47
C SER A 352 2.38 26.48 28.78
N GLY A 353 3.54 26.53 29.51
CA GLY A 353 5.04 26.50 29.18
C GLY A 353 5.71 27.16 27.94
N LYS A 354 6.97 26.81 27.50
CA LYS A 354 7.60 27.35 26.25
C LYS A 354 8.47 26.59 25.20
N ASP A 355 8.25 27.00 23.93
CA ASP A 355 9.01 27.09 22.64
C ASP A 355 8.88 26.11 21.43
N SER A 356 8.07 25.05 21.54
CA SER A 356 7.35 24.26 20.48
C SER A 356 8.02 23.25 19.55
N TYR A 357 8.21 21.98 19.98
CA TYR A 357 8.38 20.89 19.06
C TYR A 357 7.75 19.48 19.20
N SER A 358 6.83 19.01 20.10
CA SER A 358 6.44 17.56 20.00
C SER A 358 5.24 16.80 20.65
N ALA A 359 5.30 15.44 20.64
CA ALA A 359 4.88 14.38 21.61
C ALA A 359 4.43 12.98 21.03
N THR A 360 3.83 12.05 21.85
CA THR A 360 2.88 10.88 21.60
C THR A 360 2.14 10.35 22.85
N MET A 361 1.13 9.48 22.60
CA MET A 361 0.78 8.27 23.36
C MET A 361 1.37 6.90 22.84
N GLY A 362 1.33 5.81 23.62
CA GLY A 362 2.48 5.04 24.12
C GLY A 362 2.03 3.73 24.80
N HIS A 363 2.26 3.48 26.10
CA HIS A 363 1.76 2.32 26.92
C HIS A 363 2.51 2.03 28.35
N PHE A 364 2.74 3.00 29.32
CA PHE A 364 3.57 3.06 30.61
C PHE A 364 3.03 2.79 32.07
N ARG A 365 1.73 2.79 32.40
CA ARG A 365 1.14 3.05 33.74
C ARG A 365 0.38 1.96 34.51
N ASN A 366 0.34 0.71 34.07
CA ASN A 366 -0.63 -0.33 34.49
C ASN A 366 -1.89 -0.11 35.44
N ASN A 367 -2.66 1.01 35.43
CA ASN A 367 -4.16 1.01 35.55
C ASN A 367 -4.95 0.83 34.21
N LYS A 368 -5.44 1.81 33.40
CA LYS A 368 -6.17 1.56 32.12
C LYS A 368 -5.86 2.33 30.84
N GLU A 369 -5.49 3.60 30.88
CA GLU A 369 -5.52 4.62 29.79
C GLU A 369 -4.21 4.90 29.01
N PHE A 370 -3.96 6.15 28.60
CA PHE A 370 -2.68 6.67 28.08
C PHE A 370 -1.84 7.64 28.93
N ASP A 371 -0.81 7.13 29.58
CA ASP A 371 0.29 7.99 30.06
C ASP A 371 0.97 8.82 28.91
N VAL A 372 1.91 9.75 29.14
CA VAL A 372 2.24 10.80 28.12
C VAL A 372 3.65 11.42 28.15
N VAL A 373 4.09 12.04 27.04
CA VAL A 373 5.49 12.49 26.90
C VAL A 373 5.73 13.84 26.15
N VAL A 374 6.34 14.84 26.85
CA VAL A 374 6.27 16.32 26.69
C VAL A 374 7.53 17.15 26.21
N LEU A 375 8.65 16.58 25.81
CA LEU A 375 9.95 17.15 25.30
C LEU A 375 10.14 18.64 24.76
N SER A 376 11.28 19.39 24.96
CA SER A 376 11.57 20.81 24.47
C SER A 376 13.01 21.36 24.08
N TYR A 377 13.29 22.30 23.10
CA TYR A 377 14.60 22.98 22.71
C TYR A 377 15.44 23.62 23.92
N ALA A 378 16.54 24.33 23.67
CA ALA A 378 17.48 25.00 24.60
C ALA A 378 18.37 24.22 25.60
N SER A 379 17.90 23.24 26.41
CA SER A 379 18.21 23.35 27.87
C SER A 379 18.39 22.12 28.83
N SER A 380 18.62 20.88 28.36
CA SER A 380 19.13 19.63 29.03
C SER A 380 18.17 18.51 29.55
N THR A 381 16.90 18.33 29.12
CA THR A 381 15.87 17.72 30.01
C THR A 381 14.61 16.94 29.46
N ILE A 382 13.72 16.40 30.35
CA ILE A 382 12.29 15.99 30.13
C ILE A 382 11.22 16.49 31.22
N HIS A 383 10.18 15.77 31.71
CA HIS A 383 9.11 16.13 32.73
C HIS A 383 8.35 14.89 33.38
N LEU A 384 7.03 14.98 33.76
CA LEU A 384 5.97 13.97 34.21
C LEU A 384 4.57 14.69 34.20
N LEU A 385 3.34 14.11 34.00
CA LEU A 385 2.03 14.84 33.89
C LEU A 385 0.70 14.05 33.87
N LEU A 386 0.07 13.85 35.03
CA LEU A 386 -1.12 13.04 35.25
C LEU A 386 -2.34 13.42 34.37
N GLY A 387 -3.30 12.50 34.18
CA GLY A 387 -4.29 12.42 33.06
C GLY A 387 -5.62 11.79 33.38
N ASP A 388 -6.54 11.65 32.41
CA ASP A 388 -7.82 10.95 32.56
C ASP A 388 -8.54 10.76 31.21
N THR A 389 -9.74 10.18 31.22
CA THR A 389 -10.52 9.93 30.02
C THR A 389 -11.39 11.16 29.63
N ALA A 390 -10.80 12.38 29.38
CA ALA A 390 -11.20 13.70 28.67
C ALA A 390 -10.92 15.26 29.02
N GLY A 391 -10.04 15.80 29.91
CA GLY A 391 -9.81 17.29 30.15
C GLY A 391 -9.69 18.04 31.55
N ALA A 392 -8.52 18.15 32.25
CA ALA A 392 -8.16 19.11 33.37
C ALA A 392 -6.72 18.95 34.00
N PHE A 393 -5.94 20.02 34.37
CA PHE A 393 -4.44 19.87 34.53
C PHE A 393 -3.61 20.78 35.55
N THR A 394 -2.33 20.44 35.94
CA THR A 394 -1.38 21.05 36.97
C THR A 394 0.17 21.22 36.55
N ILE A 395 1.25 20.98 37.37
CA ILE A 395 2.79 20.87 37.13
C ILE A 395 3.71 20.77 38.42
N ILE A 396 4.94 20.13 38.42
CA ILE A 396 6.02 20.18 39.50
C ILE A 396 7.58 20.12 39.16
N GLY A 397 8.32 18.96 39.09
CA GLY A 397 9.81 18.72 39.39
C GLY A 397 11.00 18.70 38.32
N THR A 398 12.10 17.87 38.48
CA THR A 398 13.41 17.94 37.70
C THR A 398 14.41 16.70 37.62
N LYS A 399 15.38 16.65 36.65
CA LYS A 399 16.68 15.85 36.40
C LYS A 399 17.53 16.53 35.21
N ALA A 400 18.48 15.88 34.47
CA ALA A 400 19.09 16.36 33.15
C ALA A 400 20.05 15.37 32.34
N VAL A 401 20.29 15.52 30.99
CA VAL A 401 21.43 14.96 30.13
C VAL A 401 21.68 15.63 28.71
N GLY A 402 22.30 14.94 27.69
CA GLY A 402 23.00 15.42 26.44
C GLY A 402 22.17 16.24 25.44
N LYS A 403 22.69 16.96 24.41
CA LYS A 403 21.95 18.17 23.92
C LYS A 403 20.71 17.99 22.97
N GLY A 404 20.13 19.03 22.39
CA GLY A 404 19.58 19.07 21.02
C GLY A 404 18.59 18.11 20.31
N PRO A 405 17.25 18.36 20.19
CA PRO A 405 15.99 17.60 19.77
C PRO A 405 14.96 17.83 18.58
N LEU A 406 13.98 16.90 18.27
CA LEU A 406 13.62 16.24 16.93
C LEU A 406 12.40 15.27 16.68
N SER A 407 12.54 13.93 16.78
CA SER A 407 11.45 12.90 16.66
C SER A 407 11.17 11.93 17.81
N ALA A 408 10.33 10.86 17.69
CA ALA A 408 10.17 9.68 18.61
C ALA A 408 9.18 8.54 18.16
N ILE A 409 9.24 7.29 18.67
CA ILE A 409 8.21 6.19 18.81
C ILE A 409 8.21 5.34 20.06
N SER A 410 7.07 4.91 20.49
CA SER A 410 6.85 3.76 21.33
C SER A 410 7.23 2.37 20.76
N ALA A 411 7.96 1.47 21.48
CA ALA A 411 7.95 -0.02 21.30
C ALA A 411 8.56 -0.97 22.41
N ASP A 412 7.97 -1.84 23.23
CA ASP A 412 8.52 -2.53 24.47
C ASP A 412 10.05 -3.04 24.72
N PHE A 413 11.15 -2.54 25.38
CA PHE A 413 12.50 -3.22 25.58
C PHE A 413 12.99 -3.78 26.97
N ASN A 414 12.41 -3.68 28.17
CA ASN A 414 13.09 -4.26 29.38
C ASN A 414 13.21 -5.82 29.51
N ALA A 415 12.60 -6.63 28.63
CA ALA A 415 12.43 -8.10 28.72
C ALA A 415 11.54 -8.56 29.90
N ASP A 416 10.62 -7.69 30.34
CA ASP A 416 10.20 -7.60 31.73
C ASP A 416 8.68 -7.40 31.94
N ASN A 417 8.08 -6.33 31.42
CA ASN A 417 6.66 -6.04 31.13
C ASN A 417 6.52 -4.48 30.92
N ARG A 418 7.32 -3.66 30.16
CA ARG A 418 7.61 -2.19 30.42
C ARG A 418 8.28 -1.18 29.38
N GLN A 419 7.62 -0.04 29.06
CA GLN A 419 8.00 1.06 28.08
C GLN A 419 9.33 1.96 27.93
N ASP A 420 10.41 1.59 27.21
CA ASP A 420 11.62 2.29 26.68
C ASP A 420 11.81 3.04 25.28
N LEU A 421 12.70 4.06 25.24
CA LEU A 421 12.75 5.22 24.29
C LEU A 421 13.89 5.37 23.19
N ALA A 422 14.25 6.58 22.64
CA ALA A 422 15.36 6.87 21.65
C ALA A 422 15.85 8.36 21.30
N VAL A 423 16.10 9.36 22.19
CA VAL A 423 16.57 10.80 21.96
C VAL A 423 17.60 11.34 20.87
N VAL A 424 17.32 11.37 19.55
CA VAL A 424 18.20 11.61 18.38
C VAL A 424 19.06 12.88 18.12
N ASN A 425 19.93 13.42 18.97
CA ASN A 425 20.30 14.87 18.98
C ASN A 425 20.86 15.65 17.71
N SER A 426 21.33 16.93 17.62
CA SER A 426 22.21 17.55 16.52
C SER A 426 23.67 18.18 16.46
N TYR A 427 24.48 18.35 17.49
CA TYR A 427 25.86 18.91 17.42
C TYR A 427 26.94 18.23 18.37
N GLU A 428 26.84 16.96 18.81
CA GLU A 428 27.80 16.26 19.76
C GLU A 428 28.26 14.88 19.31
N ASN A 429 27.31 14.02 18.94
CA ASN A 429 27.45 12.76 18.23
C ASN A 429 27.34 11.54 19.18
N THR A 430 26.98 11.69 20.49
CA THR A 430 26.57 10.59 21.45
C THR A 430 25.19 9.97 21.09
N THR A 431 24.50 8.98 21.73
CA THR A 431 23.25 8.32 21.17
C THR A 431 22.38 7.51 22.09
N SER A 432 21.57 8.19 22.85
CA SER A 432 21.17 7.70 24.14
C SER A 432 20.47 6.34 24.22
N ILE A 433 20.53 5.87 25.44
CA ILE A 433 19.64 4.87 25.98
C ILE A 433 19.06 5.58 27.24
N LEU A 434 18.05 5.11 27.94
CA LEU A 434 17.70 5.56 29.30
C LEU A 434 17.62 4.27 30.20
N LEU A 435 16.79 3.99 31.23
CA LEU A 435 17.00 2.79 32.10
C LEU A 435 15.73 2.05 32.58
N GLY A 436 15.87 0.87 33.24
CA GLY A 436 14.79 -0.07 33.62
C GLY A 436 15.12 -0.94 34.85
N LEU A 437 14.09 -1.26 35.66
CA LEU A 437 14.11 -1.99 36.96
C LEU A 437 12.72 -2.11 37.63
N GLY A 438 11.78 -1.15 37.48
CA GLY A 438 10.64 -0.99 38.39
C GLY A 438 9.61 0.11 38.03
N ASN A 439 9.59 1.32 38.62
CA ASN A 439 10.50 1.84 39.66
C ASN A 439 10.04 3.06 40.50
N GLY A 440 9.54 4.16 39.91
CA GLY A 440 9.40 5.46 40.56
C GLY A 440 10.72 6.15 41.02
N LEU A 441 11.85 5.96 40.31
CA LEU A 441 13.20 6.42 40.74
C LEU A 441 14.00 7.21 39.70
N PHE A 442 13.92 6.87 38.40
CA PHE A 442 14.59 7.53 37.25
C PHE A 442 16.15 7.50 37.27
N GLN A 443 16.79 6.68 36.40
CA GLN A 443 18.26 6.43 36.34
C GLN A 443 19.00 7.09 35.13
N THR A 444 20.09 6.50 34.55
CA THR A 444 21.21 7.31 33.94
C THR A 444 22.21 6.67 32.87
N ALA A 445 22.96 7.55 32.15
CA ALA A 445 23.86 7.64 30.92
C ALA A 445 24.93 6.54 30.42
N ILE A 446 25.19 6.28 29.07
CA ILE A 446 26.08 5.21 28.37
C ILE A 446 26.42 5.34 26.80
N HIS A 447 27.68 5.27 26.20
CA HIS A 447 28.20 5.70 24.80
C HIS A 447 28.63 4.71 23.56
N TYR A 448 28.52 5.08 22.21
CA TYR A 448 29.21 4.71 20.84
C TYR A 448 28.42 4.74 19.40
N THR A 449 29.03 5.10 18.19
CA THR A 449 28.73 6.20 17.13
C THR A 449 28.17 6.05 15.65
N VAL A 450 27.32 6.97 15.07
CA VAL A 450 26.92 7.04 13.60
C VAL A 450 27.80 7.96 12.74
N GLY A 451 27.43 8.18 11.48
CA GLY A 451 27.97 9.22 10.62
C GLY A 451 27.71 10.62 11.17
N ARG A 452 26.94 11.42 10.42
CA ARG A 452 26.62 12.78 10.77
C ARG A 452 25.19 13.14 10.33
N ASN A 453 24.16 13.38 11.20
CA ASN A 453 23.35 14.63 11.37
C ASN A 453 21.77 14.60 11.73
N PRO A 454 21.07 14.08 12.79
CA PRO A 454 19.74 13.30 13.12
C PRO A 454 18.17 13.59 12.91
N LEU A 455 17.38 14.42 13.64
CA LEU A 455 15.90 14.79 13.64
C LEU A 455 15.07 13.51 13.91
N ALA A 456 15.14 12.45 13.11
CA ALA A 456 14.06 11.46 12.88
C ALA A 456 14.02 10.16 13.72
N LEU A 457 13.79 8.95 13.16
CA LEU A 457 13.40 7.70 13.85
C LEU A 457 12.64 6.58 12.94
N ILE A 458 12.45 5.22 13.17
CA ILE A 458 11.37 4.22 12.71
C ILE A 458 10.85 3.16 13.77
N SER A 459 11.10 1.84 13.72
CA SER A 459 10.64 0.63 14.49
C SER A 459 10.16 -0.60 13.65
N VAL A 460 10.84 -1.08 12.59
CA VAL A 460 10.45 -2.29 11.83
C VAL A 460 11.49 -3.40 11.67
N ASP A 461 11.03 -4.61 11.85
CA ASP A 461 11.78 -5.67 12.51
C ASP A 461 12.71 -6.38 11.59
N LEU A 462 14.03 -6.26 11.64
CA LEU A 462 14.87 -6.90 10.60
C LEU A 462 14.68 -8.46 10.45
N ASN A 463 13.78 -9.10 11.24
CA ASN A 463 13.72 -10.41 11.93
C ASN A 463 12.15 -10.91 12.07
N ASN A 464 11.42 -12.02 12.51
CA ASN A 464 11.33 -13.55 12.85
C ASN A 464 11.81 -14.48 14.10
N ASP A 465 12.09 -14.13 15.39
CA ASP A 465 12.70 -14.84 16.60
C ASP A 465 12.44 -14.17 17.99
N ASN A 466 12.31 -12.84 18.11
CA ASN A 466 11.50 -12.05 19.09
C ASN A 466 12.26 -11.24 20.21
N LYS A 467 12.85 -10.06 19.93
CA LYS A 467 13.23 -8.89 20.80
C LYS A 467 13.95 -7.69 20.11
N LEU A 468 13.32 -6.50 20.06
CA LEU A 468 13.46 -5.50 18.99
C LEU A 468 14.60 -4.44 18.96
N ASP A 469 14.63 -3.74 17.80
CA ASP A 469 15.70 -3.13 17.01
C ASP A 469 15.59 -1.61 16.77
N LEU A 470 16.60 -0.95 16.14
CA LEU A 470 16.67 0.51 15.91
C LEU A 470 16.94 0.99 14.41
N VAL A 471 17.00 2.28 13.89
CA VAL A 471 17.49 2.73 12.50
C VAL A 471 17.96 4.21 12.40
N SER A 472 18.33 4.80 11.23
CA SER A 472 18.69 6.21 10.94
C SER A 472 18.39 6.70 9.47
N ALA A 473 18.48 8.00 9.08
CA ALA A 473 18.80 8.74 7.77
C ALA A 473 20.05 9.66 8.00
N ASN A 474 20.63 10.64 7.22
CA ASN A 474 21.88 11.45 7.59
C ASN A 474 22.48 12.72 6.87
N SER A 475 22.63 12.86 5.56
CA SER A 475 22.49 14.15 4.87
C SER A 475 23.49 15.21 4.15
N ASN A 476 24.79 15.01 3.76
CA ASN A 476 25.70 15.81 2.85
C ASN A 476 27.01 15.13 2.35
N ASP A 477 27.99 14.73 3.22
CA ASP A 477 29.31 14.21 2.70
C ASP A 477 29.73 12.76 3.04
N HIS A 478 29.36 12.19 4.20
CA HIS A 478 29.77 10.82 4.63
C HIS A 478 29.09 9.67 3.84
N THR A 479 28.46 8.66 4.47
CA THR A 479 27.75 7.56 3.76
C THR A 479 26.25 7.40 4.21
N ILE A 480 25.52 6.25 4.53
CA ILE A 480 24.08 5.81 5.04
C ILE A 480 24.11 4.89 6.33
N SER A 481 23.56 3.68 6.69
CA SER A 481 24.16 2.59 7.65
C SER A 481 23.23 1.38 8.08
N VAL A 482 23.80 0.33 8.76
CA VAL A 482 23.24 -0.69 9.71
C VAL A 482 24.04 -0.76 11.06
N LEU A 483 23.37 -1.10 12.17
CA LEU A 483 23.70 -1.63 13.48
C LEU A 483 22.63 -2.75 13.73
N LEU A 484 22.89 -3.89 14.42
CA LEU A 484 22.20 -5.23 14.44
C LEU A 484 21.53 -5.71 15.78
N GLY A 485 21.26 -6.99 16.09
CA GLY A 485 21.11 -7.40 17.52
C GLY A 485 20.72 -8.83 17.99
N ASN A 486 20.52 -8.98 19.32
CA ASN A 486 20.62 -10.23 20.10
C ASN A 486 19.51 -10.57 21.15
N GLY A 487 19.43 -9.89 22.32
CA GLY A 487 18.71 -10.39 23.52
C GLY A 487 19.12 -9.86 24.91
N ASN A 488 20.37 -9.35 25.06
CA ASN A 488 21.20 -9.67 26.24
C ASN A 488 21.78 -8.52 27.10
N GLY A 489 21.19 -7.32 27.16
CA GLY A 489 21.68 -6.23 28.05
C GLY A 489 22.80 -5.38 27.43
N SER A 490 22.55 -4.78 26.26
CA SER A 490 23.44 -4.00 25.37
C SER A 490 22.88 -4.02 23.94
N PHE A 491 23.49 -3.36 22.94
CA PHE A 491 23.52 -3.88 21.56
C PHE A 491 24.99 -3.89 20.90
N GLN A 492 25.30 -4.58 19.77
CA GLN A 492 26.64 -4.79 19.05
C GLN A 492 27.18 -3.77 17.95
N SER A 493 27.52 -4.12 16.67
CA SER A 493 28.14 -3.22 15.61
C SER A 493 27.62 -3.14 14.11
N VAL A 494 28.46 -2.64 13.16
CA VAL A 494 28.24 -1.52 12.17
C VAL A 494 28.30 -1.91 10.63
N ILE A 495 27.50 -1.38 9.65
CA ILE A 495 27.55 -1.74 8.17
C ILE A 495 27.11 -0.62 7.14
N SER A 496 27.62 -0.54 5.86
CA SER A 496 27.90 0.70 5.02
C SER A 496 27.80 0.71 3.39
N TYR A 497 26.70 0.97 2.61
CA TYR A 497 26.57 1.18 1.06
C TYR A 497 25.45 2.06 0.29
N LYS A 498 25.82 2.71 -0.83
CA LYS A 498 25.16 3.88 -1.49
C LYS A 498 23.93 3.65 -2.39
N VAL A 499 23.14 4.70 -2.50
CA VAL A 499 22.45 5.09 -3.73
C VAL A 499 23.05 6.37 -4.35
N GLY A 500 23.47 7.36 -3.55
CA GLY A 500 24.07 8.61 -3.99
C GLY A 500 24.83 9.35 -2.87
N ASN A 501 24.22 10.41 -2.28
CA ASN A 501 24.65 11.26 -1.15
C ASN A 501 23.49 12.05 -0.44
N SER A 502 22.93 11.62 0.74
CA SER A 502 22.01 12.34 1.75
C SER A 502 20.42 12.33 1.94
N PRO A 503 19.72 11.94 3.05
CA PRO A 503 18.20 11.82 3.20
C PRO A 503 17.21 12.37 4.32
N GLN A 504 16.15 13.17 4.01
CA GLN A 504 14.70 12.98 4.39
C GLN A 504 14.24 12.40 5.76
N SER A 505 13.21 11.53 5.73
CA SER A 505 12.43 10.91 6.84
C SER A 505 11.51 9.68 6.38
N LEU A 506 11.28 8.49 7.04
CA LEU A 506 11.03 7.13 6.41
C LEU A 506 10.38 5.71 6.92
N ILE A 507 9.10 5.22 6.79
CA ILE A 507 8.73 3.72 6.80
C ILE A 507 7.64 3.14 5.81
N SER A 508 7.92 1.90 5.37
CA SER A 508 7.63 1.02 4.20
C SER A 508 6.21 0.78 3.66
N ALA A 509 6.10 -0.09 2.63
CA ALA A 509 4.86 -0.48 1.94
C ALA A 509 4.67 -2.00 1.65
N ASP A 510 4.52 -2.65 0.44
CA ASP A 510 4.44 -4.15 0.21
C ASP A 510 4.47 -4.71 -1.27
N PHE A 511 5.57 -4.73 -2.05
CA PHE A 511 5.66 -5.08 -3.51
C PHE A 511 5.16 -6.41 -4.22
N ASN A 512 5.38 -7.70 -3.82
CA ASN A 512 5.43 -8.84 -4.80
C ASN A 512 5.05 -10.28 -4.26
N ASP A 513 5.25 -11.39 -5.04
CA ASP A 513 4.99 -12.83 -4.75
C ASP A 513 6.23 -13.75 -4.98
N ASP A 514 6.89 -14.22 -3.89
CA ASP A 514 8.03 -15.21 -3.79
C ASP A 514 8.40 -15.46 -2.29
N SER A 515 9.56 -15.01 -1.76
CA SER A 515 9.85 -14.86 -0.30
C SER A 515 10.76 -13.64 0.05
N GLN A 516 10.20 -12.43 0.37
CA GLN A 516 10.90 -11.14 0.13
C GLN A 516 10.71 -9.76 0.95
N LEU A 517 9.63 -9.13 1.53
CA LEU A 517 9.53 -7.73 2.21
C LEU A 517 10.74 -6.65 2.32
N ASP A 518 10.61 -5.31 2.03
CA ASP A 518 11.72 -4.26 2.10
C ASP A 518 11.50 -2.70 2.38
N LEU A 519 12.00 -1.71 1.57
CA LEU A 519 12.52 -0.35 1.98
C LEU A 519 11.97 0.90 1.25
N ALA A 520 12.26 2.08 1.81
CA ALA A 520 12.58 3.30 1.06
C ALA A 520 13.73 4.14 1.65
N VAL A 521 14.69 4.63 0.82
CA VAL A 521 15.87 5.44 1.24
C VAL A 521 16.24 6.62 0.31
N VAL A 522 16.03 7.87 0.77
CA VAL A 522 15.51 9.01 -0.05
C VAL A 522 15.62 10.43 0.59
N SER A 523 15.60 11.57 -0.16
CA SER A 523 16.68 12.55 0.07
C SER A 523 16.92 13.81 -0.76
N PHE A 524 17.25 15.01 -0.23
CA PHE A 524 17.89 16.09 -1.04
C PHE A 524 17.32 16.15 -2.47
N LYS A 525 18.03 15.89 -3.56
CA LYS A 525 17.45 15.00 -4.60
C LYS A 525 18.57 14.27 -5.36
N ASN A 526 18.48 12.96 -5.66
CA ASN A 526 19.17 12.28 -6.79
C ASN A 526 18.91 10.73 -6.91
N THR A 527 17.77 10.14 -6.48
CA THR A 527 17.87 8.80 -5.83
C THR A 527 16.96 7.60 -6.30
N ILE A 528 15.83 7.70 -7.05
CA ILE A 528 14.60 6.82 -6.84
C ILE A 528 14.62 5.28 -6.59
N SER A 529 15.40 4.70 -5.71
CA SER A 529 15.54 3.25 -5.44
C SER A 529 14.26 2.46 -5.06
N VAL A 530 14.22 1.12 -5.17
CA VAL A 530 13.14 0.13 -4.83
C VAL A 530 13.80 -1.26 -4.64
N MET A 531 13.09 -2.37 -4.31
CA MET A 531 12.51 -3.31 -5.31
C MET A 531 11.82 -4.58 -4.76
N LEU A 532 12.36 -5.23 -3.73
CA LEU A 532 12.02 -6.60 -3.23
C LEU A 532 13.06 -7.20 -2.24
N GLY A 533 12.86 -7.24 -0.92
CA GLY A 533 13.85 -7.68 0.10
C GLY A 533 14.62 -8.99 -0.13
N TYR A 534 13.97 -10.11 -0.41
CA TYR A 534 14.47 -11.38 -0.98
C TYR A 534 15.57 -12.24 -0.33
N ALA A 535 15.22 -13.52 -0.09
CA ALA A 535 16.07 -14.72 -0.23
C ALA A 535 17.52 -14.70 0.32
N ASN A 536 18.55 -14.86 -0.54
CA ASN A 536 19.93 -15.21 -0.13
C ASN A 536 21.04 -14.73 -1.10
N GLY A 537 22.03 -14.01 -0.55
CA GLY A 537 23.35 -13.65 -1.12
C GLY A 537 23.41 -13.01 -2.52
N SER A 538 23.29 -11.68 -2.62
CA SER A 538 23.28 -10.95 -3.92
C SER A 538 24.21 -9.72 -4.05
N PHE A 539 23.69 -8.48 -3.96
CA PHE A 539 24.29 -7.16 -4.27
C PHE A 539 24.55 -6.80 -5.76
N GLN A 540 23.94 -5.72 -6.25
CA GLN A 540 24.28 -5.02 -7.52
C GLN A 540 23.76 -3.55 -7.52
N SER A 541 24.27 -2.64 -8.38
CA SER A 541 23.99 -1.17 -8.44
C SER A 541 22.53 -0.80 -8.81
N PRO A 542 21.84 0.24 -8.26
CA PRO A 542 19.71 -0.03 -8.38
C PRO A 542 19.28 0.48 -9.83
N ILE A 543 18.13 1.18 -10.07
CA ILE A 543 17.41 1.33 -11.40
C ILE A 543 16.90 2.76 -11.97
N ASP A 544 17.66 3.52 -12.81
CA ASP A 544 17.64 5.03 -13.05
C ASP A 544 16.65 5.77 -14.07
N LEU A 545 16.31 7.09 -13.83
CA LEU A 545 15.55 8.14 -14.63
C LEU A 545 15.38 9.63 -14.04
N MET A 546 14.73 9.96 -12.86
CA MET A 546 14.68 11.29 -12.08
C MET A 546 13.42 12.24 -12.07
N ILE A 547 13.41 13.30 -11.22
CA ILE A 547 12.18 13.98 -10.74
C ILE A 547 11.99 15.47 -11.10
N ASP A 548 10.94 16.10 -10.54
CA ASP A 548 10.69 17.53 -10.37
C ASP A 548 10.32 17.80 -8.90
N GLY A 549 11.28 17.85 -7.96
CA GLY A 549 10.86 18.03 -6.56
C GLY A 549 11.78 17.73 -5.38
N PHE A 550 11.67 18.63 -4.41
CA PHE A 550 12.41 18.93 -3.22
C PHE A 550 11.58 18.57 -1.92
N LEU A 551 11.41 17.27 -1.63
CA LEU A 551 10.43 16.52 -0.83
C LEU A 551 10.76 16.09 0.65
N ALA A 552 9.96 15.30 1.46
CA ALA A 552 10.42 14.77 2.81
C ALA A 552 10.02 13.43 3.57
N THR A 553 8.86 13.20 4.24
CA THR A 553 8.57 11.88 4.95
C THR A 553 7.52 10.95 4.35
N VAL A 554 7.05 9.87 5.03
CA VAL A 554 5.97 8.96 4.62
C VAL A 554 4.85 8.55 5.58
N ILE A 555 4.01 7.56 5.19
CA ILE A 555 3.53 6.24 5.69
C ILE A 555 2.93 5.53 4.38
N SER A 556 2.30 4.34 4.34
CA SER A 556 1.71 3.51 3.19
C SER A 556 0.28 3.69 2.46
N ALA A 557 -0.97 3.27 2.88
CA ALA A 557 -2.36 3.82 2.56
C ALA A 557 -3.43 2.90 1.89
N ASP A 558 -4.82 3.09 1.96
CA ASP A 558 -6.05 2.39 1.35
C ASP A 558 -7.01 2.93 0.17
N LEU A 559 -6.62 3.77 -0.80
CA LEU A 559 -7.49 4.46 -1.77
C LEU A 559 -8.50 3.67 -2.65
N ASN A 560 -8.56 2.32 -2.78
CA ASN A 560 -9.23 1.79 -3.98
C ASN A 560 -10.01 0.43 -4.12
N ASN A 561 -10.04 -0.54 -3.19
CA ASN A 561 -10.73 -1.88 -3.17
C ASN A 561 -10.60 -2.86 -4.40
N ASP A 562 -10.30 -4.17 -4.29
CA ASP A 562 -10.23 -5.16 -3.16
C ASP A 562 -9.07 -5.01 -2.12
N ASN A 563 -7.88 -5.67 -2.22
CA ASN A 563 -6.76 -5.56 -1.21
C ASN A 563 -5.27 -5.56 -1.75
N LYS A 564 -4.66 -4.42 -2.19
CA LYS A 564 -3.32 -3.99 -2.77
C LYS A 564 -3.20 -2.43 -2.55
N LEU A 565 -2.03 -1.73 -2.59
CA LEU A 565 -1.68 -0.44 -1.96
C LEU A 565 -0.67 0.51 -2.87
N ASP A 566 -0.57 1.90 -2.86
CA ASP A 566 -0.10 2.99 -3.92
C ASP A 566 0.90 4.16 -3.43
N LEU A 567 1.83 4.97 -4.15
CA LEU A 567 3.06 5.97 -3.78
C LEU A 567 3.08 7.61 -3.72
N ILE A 568 3.54 8.40 -2.66
CA ILE A 568 3.56 9.96 -2.44
C ILE A 568 4.89 10.81 -2.55
N THR A 569 4.78 12.16 -2.34
CA THR A 569 5.19 13.01 -1.17
C THR A 569 4.64 14.50 -1.21
N GLY A 570 4.40 15.26 -0.10
CA GLY A 570 3.79 16.65 0.16
C GLY A 570 3.92 17.90 -0.80
N ASP A 571 3.95 19.23 -0.41
CA ASP A 571 4.60 20.42 -1.13
C ASP A 571 4.52 21.99 -0.85
N THR A 572 5.67 22.70 -0.66
CA THR A 572 5.88 23.91 0.20
C THR A 572 5.92 25.40 -0.32
N ALA A 573 5.39 25.78 -1.48
CA ALA A 573 5.61 27.13 -2.08
C ALA A 573 4.76 27.48 -3.31
N TYR A 574 4.38 26.53 -4.17
CA TYR A 574 3.17 26.65 -5.02
C TYR A 574 2.08 25.58 -4.72
N ASN A 575 2.39 24.66 -3.79
CA ASN A 575 1.58 24.07 -2.69
C ASN A 575 0.19 23.49 -2.99
N THR A 576 -0.03 22.15 -3.04
CA THR A 576 -0.80 21.68 -4.24
C THR A 576 -1.46 20.28 -4.37
N LEU A 577 -1.99 19.99 -5.62
CA LEU A 577 -2.84 18.81 -5.98
C LEU A 577 -3.02 18.27 -7.47
N ILE A 578 -3.12 16.92 -7.77
CA ILE A 578 -3.66 16.18 -8.99
C ILE A 578 -4.36 14.71 -8.84
N VAL A 579 -4.12 13.56 -9.62
CA VAL A 579 -4.86 12.17 -9.71
C VAL A 579 -4.07 11.03 -10.46
N ILE A 580 -4.35 9.68 -10.51
CA ILE A 580 -3.96 8.71 -11.66
C ILE A 580 -4.80 7.39 -11.95
N LEU A 581 -4.24 6.23 -12.47
CA LEU A 581 -4.12 4.92 -11.74
C LEU A 581 -3.00 3.86 -12.05
N GLY A 582 -3.23 2.65 -12.66
CA GLY A 582 -2.23 1.53 -12.89
C GLY A 582 -2.48 0.04 -12.45
N TYR A 583 -1.48 -0.64 -11.83
CA TYR A 583 -1.36 -2.14 -11.59
C TYR A 583 -0.68 -2.61 -10.22
N GLY A 584 0.53 -3.23 -10.11
CA GLY A 584 1.35 -3.43 -8.83
C GLY A 584 2.67 -4.31 -8.88
N ASN A 585 3.85 -3.87 -8.30
CA ASN A 585 5.15 -4.62 -8.09
C ASN A 585 6.33 -3.82 -7.41
N GLY A 586 6.08 -2.65 -6.83
CA GLY A 586 7.14 -1.62 -6.66
C GLY A 586 7.22 -0.60 -7.80
N SER A 587 6.18 -0.44 -8.64
CA SER A 587 6.16 0.66 -9.62
C SER A 587 4.86 1.40 -10.03
N PHE A 588 4.63 2.69 -9.73
CA PHE A 588 3.28 3.35 -9.81
C PHE A 588 3.19 4.77 -10.54
N GLU A 589 2.11 5.14 -11.31
CA GLU A 589 1.92 5.83 -12.68
C GLU A 589 2.53 7.18 -13.33
N SER A 590 1.90 8.40 -13.59
CA SER A 590 2.44 9.58 -14.42
C SER A 590 1.90 11.10 -14.42
N PRO A 591 2.59 12.19 -13.98
CA PRO A 591 2.09 13.54 -13.56
C PRO A 591 1.41 14.46 -14.61
N ILE A 592 0.57 15.43 -14.18
CA ILE A 592 0.08 16.65 -14.89
C ILE A 592 -0.12 17.82 -13.85
N TYR A 593 -1.08 18.76 -14.01
CA TYR A 593 -1.14 20.10 -13.35
C TYR A 593 -2.56 20.56 -12.84
N HIS A 594 -2.77 20.86 -11.53
CA HIS A 594 -3.75 21.84 -10.90
C HIS A 594 -3.65 21.94 -9.32
N LYS A 595 -4.70 22.32 -8.55
CA LYS A 595 -4.65 23.48 -7.62
C LYS A 595 -4.95 23.53 -6.10
N VAL A 596 -5.91 24.37 -5.58
CA VAL A 596 -5.74 25.47 -4.54
C VAL A 596 -6.60 25.58 -3.22
N ASP A 597 -6.01 25.49 -1.99
CA ASP A 597 -6.37 26.24 -0.76
C ASP A 597 -5.29 26.31 0.35
N CYS A 598 -4.65 25.23 0.81
CA CYS A 598 -3.32 25.38 1.43
C CYS A 598 -2.19 24.29 1.21
N GLY A 599 -2.38 23.02 0.80
CA GLY A 599 -1.44 22.20 -0.06
C GLY A 599 -0.13 21.47 0.38
N PRO A 600 -0.12 20.25 0.96
CA PRO A 600 1.08 19.53 1.53
C PRO A 600 1.64 19.36 3.01
N LYS A 601 1.10 19.73 4.22
CA LYS A 601 1.59 19.20 5.57
C LYS A 601 0.83 18.08 6.26
N SER A 602 1.30 17.58 7.42
CA SER A 602 0.99 16.19 7.82
C SER A 602 -0.50 15.89 7.78
N ILE A 603 -0.87 14.62 7.56
CA ILE A 603 -2.02 14.39 6.72
C ILE A 603 -3.27 13.87 7.38
N LEU A 604 -3.27 13.02 8.41
CA LEU A 604 -4.35 12.08 8.72
C LEU A 604 -4.75 11.30 7.47
N SER A 605 -4.62 10.02 7.58
CA SER A 605 -5.47 9.12 6.86
C SER A 605 -6.36 8.56 7.97
N ALA A 606 -7.67 8.62 7.75
CA ALA A 606 -8.64 7.73 8.34
C ALA A 606 -9.99 7.93 7.63
N ASP A 607 -10.77 6.87 7.33
CA ASP A 607 -12.13 6.93 6.75
C ASP A 607 -13.06 7.86 7.56
N PHE A 608 -14.15 8.49 7.07
CA PHE A 608 -14.90 9.44 7.94
C PHE A 608 -16.36 9.71 7.60
N ASN A 609 -16.99 8.69 7.04
CA ASN A 609 -18.02 8.93 6.06
C ASN A 609 -19.37 8.25 6.38
N ASN A 610 -19.54 7.47 7.43
CA ASN A 610 -20.53 6.38 7.56
C ASN A 610 -20.81 5.58 6.25
N ASP A 611 -19.76 5.18 5.49
CA ASP A 611 -19.91 4.99 4.02
C ASP A 611 -19.23 3.79 3.34
N HIS A 612 -17.92 3.63 3.52
CA HIS A 612 -16.93 2.66 2.98
C HIS A 612 -15.90 3.31 2.02
N LYS A 613 -15.12 4.29 2.54
CA LYS A 613 -14.58 5.53 1.95
C LYS A 613 -13.60 6.45 2.78
N LEU A 614 -12.30 6.18 2.85
CA LEU A 614 -11.10 7.02 2.57
C LEU A 614 -11.08 8.54 2.87
N ASP A 615 -10.88 8.99 4.12
CA ASP A 615 -10.87 10.38 4.61
C ASP A 615 -9.54 10.88 5.27
N LEU A 616 -9.27 12.18 5.23
CA LEU A 616 -7.89 12.68 5.11
C LEU A 616 -7.25 13.51 6.31
N ALA A 617 -6.80 14.40 7.26
CA ALA A 617 -6.82 15.84 7.69
C ALA A 617 -5.52 16.71 7.45
N MET A 618 -5.60 17.62 6.47
CA MET A 618 -4.55 18.33 5.72
C MET A 618 -3.89 19.61 6.34
N VAL A 619 -2.93 19.55 7.26
CA VAL A 619 -2.41 20.75 8.00
C VAL A 619 -1.32 21.62 7.31
N SER A 620 -0.95 22.85 7.75
CA SER A 620 0.48 23.32 7.92
C SER A 620 0.77 24.74 8.45
N ASP A 621 2.00 25.06 8.94
CA ASP A 621 2.76 26.37 8.97
C ASP A 621 1.87 27.61 9.20
N ARG A 622 2.23 28.88 8.97
CA ARG A 622 1.49 30.03 9.55
C ARG A 622 -0.05 30.14 9.21
N SER A 623 -0.84 29.34 9.92
CA SER A 623 -2.16 28.78 9.58
C SER A 623 -3.09 28.30 10.75
N ASN A 624 -3.80 29.22 11.39
CA ASN A 624 -4.98 28.97 12.24
C ASN A 624 -6.25 28.44 11.52
N ASP A 625 -6.23 27.38 10.67
CA ASP A 625 -7.42 26.53 10.38
C ASP A 625 -7.29 25.03 10.79
N VAL A 626 -8.23 24.39 11.55
CA VAL A 626 -8.50 22.94 11.32
C VAL A 626 -9.28 22.89 10.01
N SER A 627 -9.66 21.76 9.46
CA SER A 627 -10.45 21.64 8.22
C SER A 627 -10.63 20.16 8.00
N ILE A 628 -11.71 19.71 7.33
CA ILE A 628 -12.02 18.28 7.09
C ILE A 628 -12.94 18.08 5.82
N LEU A 629 -12.41 18.06 4.56
CA LEU A 629 -12.93 17.82 3.15
C LEU A 629 -14.18 16.83 2.91
N LEU A 630 -14.46 16.28 1.69
CA LEU A 630 -15.55 15.28 1.34
C LEU A 630 -15.10 14.23 0.27
N GLY A 631 -15.94 13.52 -0.53
CA GLY A 631 -15.40 12.28 -1.17
C GLY A 631 -16.16 11.52 -2.26
N TYR A 632 -15.48 10.52 -2.86
CA TYR A 632 -15.65 10.19 -4.28
C TYR A 632 -15.08 8.89 -4.84
N ALA A 633 -14.87 7.93 -3.97
CA ALA A 633 -14.28 6.66 -4.28
C ALA A 633 -12.74 6.61 -4.12
N ASN A 634 -11.92 7.32 -4.87
CA ASN A 634 -10.84 6.60 -5.53
C ASN A 634 -9.77 7.37 -6.32
N GLY A 635 -9.38 8.60 -5.94
CA GLY A 635 -8.08 9.11 -6.39
C GLY A 635 -7.80 10.61 -6.69
N SER A 636 -8.67 11.60 -6.40
CA SER A 636 -8.57 13.03 -6.87
C SER A 636 -8.47 14.26 -5.93
N PHE A 637 -9.47 15.22 -5.77
CA PHE A 637 -9.70 16.29 -4.69
C PHE A 637 -10.54 17.65 -5.02
N HIS A 638 -10.54 18.83 -4.30
CA HIS A 638 -11.76 19.68 -3.84
C HIS A 638 -11.94 21.32 -3.76
N SER A 639 -12.73 21.97 -2.79
CA SER A 639 -12.98 23.47 -2.38
C SER A 639 -13.97 23.83 -1.12
N PRO A 640 -13.85 24.91 -0.23
CA PRO A 640 -13.87 24.94 1.35
C PRO A 640 -14.92 25.69 2.36
N ILE A 641 -14.78 25.62 3.76
CA ILE A 641 -15.62 26.19 4.96
C ILE A 641 -14.92 26.89 6.26
N ASN A 642 -15.20 26.69 7.63
CA ASN A 642 -14.54 27.33 8.90
C ASN A 642 -14.81 26.80 10.45
N HIS A 643 -13.83 26.66 11.47
CA HIS A 643 -13.93 26.21 12.97
C HIS A 643 -12.80 26.52 14.14
N TRP A 644 -12.53 27.72 14.70
CA TRP A 644 -11.21 28.15 15.35
C TRP A 644 -10.54 27.46 16.57
N VAL A 645 -9.22 27.15 16.52
CA VAL A 645 -8.43 26.60 17.66
C VAL A 645 -6.96 27.13 17.93
N GLY A 646 -6.78 28.37 18.42
CA GLY A 646 -5.50 28.86 19.03
C GLY A 646 -4.59 29.76 18.16
N ASP A 647 -3.26 29.64 18.28
CA ASP A 647 -2.25 30.30 17.39
C ASP A 647 -0.89 29.54 17.34
N SER A 648 -0.44 29.10 16.17
CA SER A 648 0.82 28.43 15.79
C SER A 648 0.91 26.92 15.34
N SER A 649 -0.02 26.19 14.73
CA SER A 649 -0.20 24.71 14.91
C SER A 649 0.87 23.67 14.59
N GLN A 650 0.71 22.36 14.90
CA GLN A 650 1.79 21.39 14.88
C GLN A 650 1.52 19.81 14.95
N SER A 651 0.36 19.15 15.29
CA SER A 651 0.21 17.60 15.39
C SER A 651 -1.12 16.69 15.51
N LEU A 652 -1.62 15.85 14.50
CA LEU A 652 -2.76 14.80 14.33
C LEU A 652 -2.72 13.40 13.54
N ILE A 653 -3.60 12.40 13.75
CA ILE A 653 -3.93 11.07 13.13
C ILE A 653 -4.97 10.40 14.06
N SER A 654 -5.36 9.12 13.91
CA SER A 654 -6.60 8.55 14.47
C SER A 654 -6.68 7.30 15.47
N GLY A 655 -7.14 7.44 16.76
CA GLY A 655 -7.78 6.45 17.72
C GLY A 655 -9.20 6.87 18.33
N ASP A 656 -9.86 6.20 19.27
CA ASP A 656 -11.22 6.60 19.78
C ASP A 656 -11.31 7.51 21.04
N PHE A 657 -11.13 8.82 20.94
CA PHE A 657 -11.31 9.75 22.07
C PHE A 657 -12.67 9.69 22.87
N ASN A 658 -13.74 8.83 22.78
CA ASN A 658 -14.95 9.05 23.68
C ASN A 658 -15.84 7.99 24.43
N ASN A 659 -15.59 6.67 24.44
CA ASN A 659 -16.44 5.62 25.08
C ASN A 659 -17.90 5.57 24.57
N ASP A 660 -18.21 6.24 23.46
CA ASP A 660 -19.56 6.29 22.90
C ASP A 660 -19.70 5.67 21.48
N ASP A 661 -18.59 5.05 21.04
CA ASP A 661 -18.23 4.16 19.92
C ASP A 661 -17.55 4.78 18.66
N LYS A 662 -16.94 5.98 18.73
CA LYS A 662 -16.95 6.90 17.59
C LYS A 662 -15.79 7.90 17.49
N LEU A 663 -15.34 8.06 16.25
CA LEU A 663 -13.92 7.98 15.94
C LEU A 663 -13.29 9.35 16.02
N ASP A 664 -12.60 9.58 17.12
CA ASP A 664 -12.99 10.73 17.90
C ASP A 664 -12.14 11.98 17.59
N LEU A 665 -11.78 12.89 18.52
CA LEU A 665 -11.06 14.10 18.08
C LEU A 665 -10.23 14.91 19.10
N ALA A 666 -9.11 15.49 18.62
CA ALA A 666 -8.46 16.68 19.21
C ALA A 666 -7.77 17.70 18.27
N VAL A 667 -7.34 18.83 18.84
CA VAL A 667 -6.25 19.68 18.34
C VAL A 667 -5.32 20.04 19.52
N ALA A 668 -4.28 20.85 19.40
CA ALA A 668 -3.52 21.32 20.57
C ALA A 668 -2.83 22.71 20.33
N THR A 669 -1.96 23.35 21.17
CA THR A 669 -1.30 24.68 20.85
C THR A 669 0.08 25.08 21.60
N SER A 670 0.78 26.28 21.50
CA SER A 670 2.16 26.83 22.01
C SER A 670 2.52 27.92 23.17
N ASP A 671 2.89 29.23 23.03
CA ASP A 671 3.16 30.24 24.16
C ASP A 671 1.98 30.87 24.91
N ASN A 672 0.80 31.04 24.31
CA ASN A 672 -0.43 31.39 25.01
C ASN A 672 -0.70 30.64 26.33
N ASN A 673 -0.07 29.53 26.67
CA ASN A 673 -0.32 28.86 27.94
C ASN A 673 -1.82 28.46 28.16
N ALA A 674 -2.29 27.30 27.62
CA ALA A 674 -3.66 26.75 27.69
C ALA A 674 -3.90 25.31 27.10
N ILE A 675 -5.08 24.71 27.41
CA ILE A 675 -5.67 23.35 27.13
C ILE A 675 -7.23 23.49 27.21
N ASN A 676 -8.04 22.55 26.67
CA ASN A 676 -9.48 22.64 26.35
C ASN A 676 -10.22 21.27 26.13
N VAL A 677 -11.57 21.24 25.96
CA VAL A 677 -12.59 20.14 25.86
C VAL A 677 -13.94 20.54 25.20
N PHE A 678 -14.58 19.65 24.41
CA PHE A 678 -15.99 19.71 23.94
C PHE A 678 -16.54 18.32 23.50
N LEU A 679 -17.48 18.17 22.54
CA LEU A 679 -18.09 16.87 22.10
C LEU A 679 -18.55 16.87 20.61
N GLY A 680 -18.43 15.77 19.81
CA GLY A 680 -18.66 15.73 18.34
C GLY A 680 -19.80 14.95 17.67
N TYR A 681 -19.83 14.74 16.31
CA TYR A 681 -21.02 14.23 15.55
C TYR A 681 -20.92 13.06 14.55
N SER A 682 -21.95 12.17 14.63
CA SER A 682 -22.32 10.97 13.81
C SER A 682 -22.71 11.25 12.38
N ASN A 683 -21.97 12.19 11.83
CA ASN A 683 -22.12 12.73 10.51
C ASN A 683 -20.86 13.49 10.03
N GLY A 684 -19.81 13.79 10.81
CA GLY A 684 -18.57 14.53 10.37
C GLY A 684 -17.95 17.51 10.55
N SER A 685 -18.89 18.53 11.06
CA SER A 685 -18.92 19.83 11.89
C SER A 685 -19.78 19.90 13.30
N PHE A 686 -19.29 20.23 14.55
CA PHE A 686 -19.86 20.17 15.98
C PHE A 686 -20.06 21.50 16.89
N GLN A 687 -19.30 21.82 18.00
CA GLN A 687 -19.44 22.91 19.06
C GLN A 687 -18.31 24.05 19.29
N ALA A 688 -18.02 24.56 20.53
CA ALA A 688 -17.15 25.76 20.93
C ALA A 688 -16.51 25.64 22.39
N PRO A 689 -15.35 26.25 22.90
CA PRO A 689 -14.62 25.06 24.17
C PRO A 689 -15.34 25.43 25.60
N VAL A 690 -14.84 25.17 26.86
CA VAL A 690 -15.10 25.90 28.20
C VAL A 690 -13.90 26.19 29.21
N LYS A 691 -13.44 27.45 29.47
CA LYS A 691 -12.09 27.91 30.05
C LYS A 691 -11.62 27.46 31.52
N TYR A 692 -10.46 26.75 31.73
CA TYR A 692 -9.87 26.24 33.06
C TYR A 692 -8.29 26.31 33.37
N THR A 693 -7.54 25.17 33.57
CA THR A 693 -6.22 24.86 34.31
C THR A 693 -5.09 23.93 33.73
N VAL A 694 -3.77 24.27 33.49
CA VAL A 694 -2.66 23.35 32.95
C VAL A 694 -1.17 23.87 32.99
N GLY A 695 -0.17 23.14 32.41
CA GLY A 695 1.23 23.49 32.02
C GLY A 695 1.75 22.97 30.62
N THR A 696 2.82 23.58 30.03
CA THR A 696 3.81 23.15 28.96
C THR A 696 4.12 23.74 27.46
N TYR A 697 3.27 23.96 26.39
CA TYR A 697 3.49 24.62 24.97
C TYR A 697 3.32 23.81 23.61
N PRO A 698 2.68 22.66 23.38
CA PRO A 698 3.32 21.49 22.64
C PRO A 698 3.43 21.26 21.00
N LYS A 699 3.89 20.15 20.26
CA LYS A 699 4.11 19.95 18.70
C LYS A 699 4.21 18.58 17.84
N SER A 700 3.95 17.30 18.23
CA SER A 700 4.01 15.97 17.46
C SER A 700 3.20 14.90 18.25
N MET A 701 2.79 13.68 17.80
CA MET A 701 2.20 12.54 18.62
C MET A 701 1.75 11.31 17.80
N VAL A 702 1.02 10.35 18.44
CA VAL A 702 0.48 9.02 18.03
C VAL A 702 -0.31 8.35 19.17
N ALA A 703 -0.96 7.19 18.90
CA ALA A 703 -1.53 6.22 19.84
C ALA A 703 -0.75 4.89 19.97
N ALA A 704 -0.74 4.29 21.16
CA ALA A 704 -0.83 2.83 21.43
C ALA A 704 -0.95 2.63 22.96
N ASP A 705 -0.97 1.35 23.49
CA ASP A 705 -2.09 0.04 26.31
C ASP A 705 -1.41 0.36 27.69
N PHE A 706 -1.61 1.54 28.35
CA PHE A 706 -0.55 2.01 29.25
C PHE A 706 -0.19 1.04 30.37
N ASN A 707 -1.07 0.20 30.84
CA ASN A 707 -2.45 0.50 31.14
C ASN A 707 -3.01 -0.88 31.55
N HIS A 708 -3.47 -1.67 30.60
CA HIS A 708 -3.83 -3.07 30.82
C HIS A 708 -5.02 -3.27 31.76
N ASP A 709 -5.72 -2.20 32.15
CA ASP A 709 -7.18 -2.16 32.35
C ASP A 709 -7.89 -1.70 31.05
N ASN A 710 -7.13 -1.31 30.00
CA ASN A 710 -7.44 -1.19 28.54
C ASN A 710 -8.44 -0.10 28.07
N LYS A 711 -7.91 1.11 27.99
CA LYS A 711 -8.40 2.41 27.50
C LYS A 711 -7.12 3.19 27.13
N LEU A 712 -7.28 4.40 26.66
CA LEU A 712 -6.30 5.31 26.15
C LEU A 712 -6.52 6.76 26.84
N ASP A 713 -5.65 7.81 26.69
CA ASP A 713 -5.74 9.23 27.27
C ASP A 713 -5.24 10.31 26.21
N LEU A 714 -4.82 11.56 26.58
CA LEU A 714 -4.38 12.72 25.71
C LEU A 714 -3.00 13.36 26.02
N VAL A 715 -2.32 13.92 25.01
CA VAL A 715 -0.93 14.43 25.09
C VAL A 715 -0.61 15.92 24.90
N VAL A 716 0.63 16.25 25.32
CA VAL A 716 1.42 17.48 25.28
C VAL A 716 2.90 17.06 24.88
N SER A 717 3.73 17.74 24.05
CA SER A 717 5.22 18.04 24.15
C SER A 717 5.76 19.30 23.48
N ASN A 718 6.68 20.04 24.11
CA ASN A 718 6.94 21.45 23.85
C ASN A 718 8.38 21.95 24.03
N PHE A 719 8.93 23.02 23.35
CA PHE A 719 10.37 23.39 22.93
C PHE A 719 11.22 24.69 23.25
N LEU A 720 11.57 25.03 24.51
CA LEU A 720 12.84 25.57 25.07
C LEU A 720 13.09 25.23 26.62
N ASP A 721 12.35 24.32 27.28
CA ASP A 721 12.44 23.86 28.72
C ASP A 721 12.71 22.33 28.92
N ASN A 722 12.99 21.63 27.85
CA ASN A 722 13.00 20.19 27.62
C ASN A 722 11.93 19.38 28.42
N SER A 723 10.65 19.30 27.97
CA SER A 723 9.41 18.71 28.60
C SER A 723 9.35 17.13 28.72
N ILE A 724 8.33 16.26 29.07
CA ILE A 724 8.34 14.73 29.46
C ILE A 724 7.17 14.19 30.26
N SER A 725 5.91 14.35 29.87
CA SER A 725 4.93 14.41 30.92
C SER A 725 3.83 13.33 30.99
N VAL A 726 4.05 12.40 31.92
CA VAL A 726 3.32 11.19 32.35
C VAL A 726 1.83 11.21 32.89
N LEU A 727 0.80 10.75 32.14
CA LEU A 727 -0.70 10.80 32.35
C LEU A 727 -1.39 9.61 33.10
N LEU A 728 -2.59 9.82 33.71
CA LEU A 728 -3.05 9.08 34.91
C LEU A 728 -4.55 8.71 35.10
N GLY A 729 -5.45 8.65 34.10
CA GLY A 729 -6.75 7.91 34.16
C GLY A 729 -7.89 8.31 35.14
N ASN A 730 -9.10 8.63 34.65
CA ASN A 730 -10.40 8.65 35.37
C ASN A 730 -11.52 8.26 34.39
N VAL A 731 -12.79 8.64 34.61
CA VAL A 731 -13.94 7.97 33.97
C VAL A 731 -15.00 8.97 33.45
N ASP A 732 -14.70 10.27 33.39
CA ASP A 732 -15.72 11.33 33.51
C ASP A 732 -15.50 12.58 32.62
N GLU A 733 -15.32 12.44 31.30
CA GLU A 733 -15.12 13.57 30.35
C GLU A 733 -13.98 14.56 30.78
N GLY A 734 -12.91 14.09 31.47
CA GLY A 734 -11.93 14.91 32.23
C GLY A 734 -10.43 14.50 32.23
N PHE A 735 -9.51 15.29 32.87
CA PHE A 735 -8.11 14.85 33.13
C PHE A 735 -7.72 15.04 34.62
N ARG A 736 -6.64 14.37 35.07
CA ARG A 736 -6.00 14.68 36.36
C ARG A 736 -5.13 15.94 36.33
N SER A 737 -3.85 15.87 35.91
CA SER A 737 -2.81 16.86 36.31
C SER A 737 -1.31 16.68 35.90
N PRO A 738 -0.67 17.57 35.13
CA PRO A 738 0.81 17.72 35.00
C PRO A 738 1.76 17.62 36.26
N MET A 739 3.10 17.26 36.17
CA MET A 739 3.96 16.76 37.33
C MET A 739 5.56 16.87 37.38
N ASN A 740 6.41 16.62 36.34
CA ASN A 740 7.90 16.84 36.13
C ASN A 740 9.11 15.97 36.77
N CYS A 741 9.97 15.29 35.94
CA CYS A 741 11.40 14.77 36.06
C CYS A 741 12.19 14.86 34.67
N LYS A 742 13.43 14.38 34.29
CA LYS A 742 14.18 14.88 33.01
C LYS A 742 15.20 13.94 32.14
N VAL A 743 15.57 14.28 30.84
CA VAL A 743 16.22 13.60 29.60
C VAL A 743 17.30 14.47 28.85
N VAL A 744 17.74 14.19 27.59
CA VAL A 744 18.47 15.14 26.70
C VAL A 744 17.87 16.55 26.63
N ASP A 745 18.75 17.54 26.57
CA ASP A 745 18.51 18.90 26.12
C ASP A 745 17.80 18.91 24.81
N HIS A 746 17.18 20.05 24.53
CA HIS A 746 16.40 20.54 23.43
C HIS A 746 15.07 19.70 23.05
N SER A 747 14.69 18.63 23.80
CA SER A 747 13.73 17.48 23.54
C SER A 747 12.51 17.61 22.51
N THR A 748 12.18 16.60 21.63
CA THR A 748 10.94 16.52 20.72
C THR A 748 10.58 15.20 19.92
N SER A 749 9.46 14.45 20.05
CA SER A 749 8.79 13.59 18.97
C SER A 749 7.53 12.88 19.42
N ILE A 750 6.99 11.88 18.66
CA ILE A 750 6.63 10.45 19.04
C ILE A 750 5.61 9.57 18.11
N LEU A 751 5.84 8.25 17.71
CA LEU A 751 4.96 7.04 17.32
C LEU A 751 4.83 5.84 18.35
N ALA A 752 4.51 4.53 18.03
CA ALA A 752 4.23 3.35 18.92
C ALA A 752 4.25 1.80 18.49
N ALA A 753 4.60 0.78 19.38
CA ALA A 753 4.73 -0.74 19.18
C ALA A 753 5.33 -1.67 20.37
N ASP A 754 6.08 -2.80 20.19
CA ASP A 754 6.54 -3.78 21.27
C ASP A 754 8.02 -4.40 21.15
N PHE A 755 9.13 -3.82 21.70
CA PHE A 755 10.58 -4.19 21.66
C PHE A 755 11.02 -5.63 22.16
N ASN A 756 11.68 -5.83 23.30
CA ASN A 756 11.86 -7.10 24.01
C ASN A 756 10.76 -8.20 24.05
N HIS A 757 9.45 -7.91 23.91
CA HIS A 757 8.31 -8.84 24.11
C HIS A 757 7.90 -9.16 25.57
N ASP A 758 7.12 -8.25 26.13
CA ASP A 758 6.59 -8.30 27.49
C ASP A 758 5.24 -7.53 27.63
N SER A 759 4.74 -6.90 26.56
CA SER A 759 3.35 -6.45 26.38
C SER A 759 2.87 -5.22 27.13
N LYS A 760 3.67 -4.54 27.98
CA LYS A 760 3.73 -3.09 27.78
C LYS A 760 4.93 -2.94 26.86
N LEU A 761 4.70 -2.91 25.56
CA LEU A 761 4.75 -1.75 24.67
C LEU A 761 5.84 -0.70 25.09
N ASP A 762 6.54 0.09 24.25
CA ASP A 762 7.57 1.10 24.70
C ASP A 762 7.23 2.50 24.34
N LEU A 763 7.95 3.57 24.73
CA LEU A 763 7.78 4.96 24.26
C LEU A 763 8.99 5.38 23.43
N VAL A 764 9.12 6.64 23.01
CA VAL A 764 10.44 7.21 22.73
C VAL A 764 10.49 8.70 23.13
N VAL A 765 11.64 9.34 23.07
CA VAL A 765 11.78 10.79 23.03
C VAL A 765 12.83 11.12 21.98
N ILE A 766 12.93 12.22 21.18
CA ILE A 766 14.04 12.49 20.17
C ILE A 766 14.16 13.94 19.56
N SER A 767 15.00 14.32 18.52
CA SER A 767 16.43 14.87 18.44
C SER A 767 17.08 16.01 17.35
N THR A 768 17.58 17.31 17.57
CA THR A 768 18.16 18.55 16.76
C THR A 768 19.27 19.57 17.30
N THR A 769 20.14 19.36 18.29
CA THR A 769 21.41 20.12 18.68
C THR A 769 22.59 19.37 19.42
N ASP A 770 22.61 18.03 19.68
CA ASP A 770 23.78 17.14 20.04
C ASP A 770 24.04 15.74 19.36
N ASP A 771 23.53 15.44 18.20
CA ASP A 771 23.72 14.21 17.43
C ASP A 771 23.57 12.86 18.19
N THR A 772 22.55 12.68 19.03
CA THR A 772 22.19 11.52 19.92
C THR A 772 21.01 10.59 19.57
N ILE A 773 20.38 9.85 20.54
CA ILE A 773 19.28 8.82 20.64
C ILE A 773 18.86 8.78 22.17
N GLY A 774 18.16 7.78 22.79
CA GLY A 774 17.69 7.71 24.22
C GLY A 774 16.40 7.04 24.70
N VAL A 775 16.58 5.88 25.35
CA VAL A 775 15.75 4.70 25.71
C VAL A 775 15.14 4.52 27.15
N LEU A 776 14.03 5.19 27.59
CA LEU A 776 13.53 5.20 29.01
C LEU A 776 12.61 4.05 29.47
N LEU A 777 13.10 2.84 29.73
CA LEU A 777 12.27 1.66 30.06
C LEU A 777 11.11 1.96 31.06
N ALA A 778 9.87 1.54 30.79
CA ALA A 778 8.73 1.92 31.66
C ALA A 778 8.46 0.93 32.78
N ASN A 779 7.18 0.80 33.14
CA ASN A 779 6.77 0.93 34.54
C ASN A 779 5.33 0.44 34.71
N ALA A 780 4.86 0.21 35.93
CA ALA A 780 3.51 -0.32 36.19
C ALA A 780 2.51 0.72 36.72
N ASP A 781 2.92 1.99 36.81
CA ASP A 781 2.18 3.03 37.54
C ASP A 781 2.50 4.48 37.07
N GLY A 782 3.16 4.60 35.92
CA GLY A 782 3.05 5.75 35.00
C GLY A 782 4.33 6.16 34.33
N ASP A 783 5.39 5.54 34.78
CA ASP A 783 6.64 6.23 34.87
C ASP A 783 7.59 5.67 33.82
N PHE A 784 8.88 5.89 34.01
CA PHE A 784 9.92 5.52 33.07
C PHE A 784 11.21 5.30 33.86
N GLN A 785 12.36 5.12 33.22
CA GLN A 785 13.60 5.58 33.87
C GLN A 785 14.56 6.26 32.91
N SER A 786 15.30 7.22 33.46
CA SER A 786 16.00 8.27 32.71
C SER A 786 17.48 7.92 32.30
N PRO A 787 18.43 8.87 31.96
CA PRO A 787 19.58 8.87 30.95
C PRO A 787 20.38 7.65 30.34
N MET A 788 20.89 6.41 30.16
CA MET A 788 21.91 5.88 29.22
C MET A 788 22.28 6.87 28.00
N THR A 789 23.24 6.69 27.02
CA THR A 789 23.86 7.82 26.16
C THR A 789 24.73 7.49 24.86
N TYR A 790 24.43 6.56 23.92
CA TYR A 790 25.34 5.88 22.92
C TYR A 790 26.17 6.75 21.88
N ALA A 791 26.13 6.62 20.52
CA ALA A 791 26.64 7.62 19.50
C ALA A 791 25.91 7.65 18.05
N VAL A 792 25.37 8.82 17.54
CA VAL A 792 24.90 9.10 16.12
C VAL A 792 25.81 10.16 15.43
N GLY A 793 25.36 11.35 14.97
CA GLY A 793 26.07 12.20 13.99
C GLY A 793 25.42 13.61 13.72
N LYS A 794 26.03 14.78 13.25
CA LYS A 794 25.83 16.32 12.91
C LYS A 794 24.63 17.41 12.51
N TRP A 795 23.24 17.44 12.62
CA TRP A 795 22.14 18.51 12.14
C TRP A 795 20.62 18.17 11.47
N PRO A 796 19.73 17.23 11.98
CA PRO A 796 18.18 16.96 11.94
C PRO A 796 17.30 15.72 11.11
N GLN A 797 15.96 15.10 10.87
CA GLN A 797 14.28 14.86 10.92
C GLN A 797 13.00 14.20 11.88
N ALA A 798 11.91 13.38 11.49
CA ALA A 798 10.79 12.64 12.38
C ALA A 798 10.51 10.97 12.49
N LEU A 799 9.39 10.15 12.82
CA LEU A 799 9.47 8.61 13.27
C LEU A 799 8.27 7.47 13.38
N ALA A 800 8.41 6.10 13.07
CA ALA A 800 7.41 4.89 13.26
C ALA A 800 7.63 3.27 13.08
N ALA A 801 6.72 2.28 13.39
CA ALA A 801 6.96 0.76 13.49
C ALA A 801 6.41 -0.33 12.44
N ALA A 802 6.87 -1.65 12.37
CA ALA A 802 6.28 -2.94 11.72
C ALA A 802 7.14 -4.33 11.69
N ASP A 803 6.77 -5.53 11.14
CA ASP A 803 7.48 -6.91 11.19
C ASP A 803 8.20 -7.52 9.89
N PHE A 804 9.49 -8.02 9.87
CA PHE A 804 10.15 -8.75 8.73
C PHE A 804 10.06 -10.33 8.69
N ASN A 805 11.14 -11.05 9.10
CA ASN A 805 11.54 -12.44 8.76
C ASN A 805 12.60 -13.11 9.65
N ASN A 806 12.56 -14.41 9.93
CA ASN A 806 13.63 -15.22 10.58
C ASN A 806 14.38 -14.79 11.91
N ASP A 807 14.33 -13.57 12.52
CA ASP A 807 14.72 -13.37 13.97
C ASP A 807 14.05 -12.31 14.99
N ASN A 808 12.86 -11.73 14.73
CA ASN A 808 11.81 -10.83 15.32
C ASN A 808 12.30 -9.82 16.32
N LYS A 809 12.10 -8.54 16.05
CA LYS A 809 12.85 -7.40 16.50
C LYS A 809 12.48 -5.95 15.92
N LEU A 810 11.27 -5.47 15.56
CA LEU A 810 10.90 -4.07 15.10
C LEU A 810 11.90 -2.82 15.17
N ASP A 811 12.82 -2.59 14.17
CA ASP A 811 13.88 -1.53 13.94
C ASP A 811 13.56 -0.02 13.75
N LEU A 812 14.03 0.90 14.62
CA LEU A 812 14.06 2.40 14.60
C LEU A 812 14.36 3.26 13.28
N ALA A 813 15.03 4.48 13.15
CA ALA A 813 15.21 5.40 11.90
C ALA A 813 15.61 6.91 11.95
N VAL A 814 16.48 7.32 12.86
CA VAL A 814 17.14 8.65 12.99
C VAL A 814 17.40 9.47 11.70
N ALA A 815 16.45 10.13 11.07
CA ALA A 815 16.58 10.70 9.72
C ALA A 815 17.44 11.95 9.56
N ASN A 816 18.74 11.79 9.83
CA ASN A 816 19.78 12.80 9.95
C ASN A 816 19.84 13.67 8.61
N GLY A 817 20.52 14.82 8.59
CA GLY A 817 20.08 16.19 8.28
C GLY A 817 20.85 17.01 7.23
N ALA A 818 22.16 16.74 7.13
CA ALA A 818 23.20 17.54 6.50
C ALA A 818 24.62 16.87 6.58
N ASP A 819 24.79 15.52 6.72
CA ASP A 819 25.99 14.72 6.32
C ASP A 819 25.75 13.19 5.94
N ASN A 820 26.06 12.70 4.74
CA ASN A 820 25.25 11.81 3.84
C ASN A 820 24.19 10.71 4.17
N THR A 821 23.84 10.38 5.40
CA THR A 821 23.59 8.99 5.84
C THR A 821 22.15 8.36 6.07
N ILE A 822 21.99 7.32 6.90
CA ILE A 822 20.91 6.46 7.49
C ILE A 822 21.67 5.65 8.53
N SER A 823 21.01 4.89 9.36
CA SER A 823 21.73 3.94 10.20
C SER A 823 20.76 2.99 10.80
N ILE A 824 20.23 2.02 10.04
CA ILE A 824 19.49 0.86 10.60
C ILE A 824 20.25 0.45 11.85
N MET A 825 19.64 0.30 13.01
CA MET A 825 20.26 0.32 14.33
C MET A 825 19.97 -0.91 15.17
N LEU A 826 19.19 -1.90 14.69
CA LEU A 826 19.43 -3.27 15.14
C LEU A 826 18.90 -3.52 16.60
N GLY A 827 18.67 -4.76 17.05
CA GLY A 827 17.77 -5.12 18.15
C GLY A 827 18.14 -6.21 19.10
N PHE A 828 18.12 -5.90 20.37
CA PHE A 828 18.31 -6.88 21.42
C PHE A 828 17.08 -7.10 22.30
N GLY A 829 16.24 -6.11 22.62
CA GLY A 829 15.50 -6.19 23.90
C GLY A 829 16.44 -6.03 25.10
N ASN A 830 16.38 -4.89 25.78
CA ASN A 830 17.01 -4.41 27.05
C ASN A 830 17.31 -2.89 26.99
N GLY A 831 17.02 -2.27 25.85
CA GLY A 831 17.30 -0.87 25.54
C GLY A 831 18.73 -0.48 25.14
N SER A 832 19.81 -1.10 25.66
CA SER A 832 21.17 -0.50 25.79
C SER A 832 22.22 -0.51 24.64
N PHE A 833 21.80 -0.13 23.44
CA PHE A 833 22.51 0.29 22.20
C PHE A 833 23.69 -0.40 21.49
N HIS A 834 23.58 -0.35 20.15
CA HIS A 834 24.41 -0.94 19.09
C HIS A 834 25.29 0.16 18.48
N THR A 835 26.20 -0.19 17.56
CA THR A 835 27.14 0.77 16.94
C THR A 835 27.00 0.91 15.41
N PRO A 836 27.01 2.15 14.83
CA PRO A 836 26.84 2.44 13.35
C PRO A 836 28.05 2.82 12.43
N VAL A 837 28.04 2.55 11.10
CA VAL A 837 28.91 3.18 10.02
C VAL A 837 28.28 3.01 8.61
N ASN A 838 28.51 3.82 7.57
CA ASN A 838 27.38 4.37 6.78
C ASN A 838 27.10 3.93 5.23
N TYR A 839 25.90 3.64 4.66
CA TYR A 839 25.37 3.56 3.21
C TYR A 839 25.04 4.74 2.04
N MET A 840 25.69 5.92 1.77
CA MET A 840 25.33 7.24 0.97
C MET A 840 23.97 7.55 0.13
N VAL A 841 23.11 8.64 0.32
CA VAL A 841 21.75 8.96 -0.39
C VAL A 841 21.45 10.14 -1.45
N GLY A 842 20.89 11.35 -1.13
CA GLY A 842 20.67 12.51 -2.09
C GLY A 842 20.61 14.08 -1.72
N VAL A 843 20.85 14.67 -0.51
CA VAL A 843 21.07 16.11 -0.01
C VAL A 843 20.36 16.82 1.27
N ALA A 844 19.36 16.32 2.09
CA ALA A 844 18.72 16.90 3.40
C ALA A 844 17.35 16.24 3.93
N PRO A 845 16.78 16.42 5.22
CA PRO A 845 15.49 16.00 6.03
C PRO A 845 14.19 16.79 6.59
N GLU A 846 12.99 16.10 6.74
CA GLU A 846 11.68 16.41 7.46
C GLU A 846 10.60 15.25 7.64
N SER A 847 10.23 14.84 8.89
CA SER A 847 9.07 14.00 9.41
C SER A 847 9.19 12.42 9.66
N LEU A 848 8.18 11.51 9.87
CA LEU A 848 8.24 9.96 9.83
C LEU A 848 7.36 8.96 10.72
N VAL A 849 7.20 7.62 10.35
CA VAL A 849 5.91 6.90 9.87
C VAL A 849 5.83 5.41 9.19
N THR A 850 5.10 4.36 9.72
CA THR A 850 4.85 2.83 9.45
C THR A 850 4.89 2.04 8.05
N GLY A 851 5.14 0.69 7.98
CA GLY A 851 4.75 -0.27 6.87
C GLY A 851 5.67 -1.45 6.38
N ASP A 852 5.38 -2.13 5.26
CA ASP A 852 5.43 -3.63 5.12
C ASP A 852 6.12 -4.25 3.82
N PHE A 853 7.31 -3.85 3.31
CA PHE A 853 7.54 -3.68 1.83
C PHE A 853 7.59 -4.77 0.69
N ASN A 854 7.19 -6.06 0.76
CA ASN A 854 6.88 -7.01 -0.39
C ASN A 854 6.35 -8.46 -0.12
N ASN A 855 5.08 -8.81 -0.46
CA ASN A 855 4.22 -9.85 0.21
C ASN A 855 4.70 -11.29 0.17
N ASP A 856 5.61 -11.58 -0.72
CA ASP A 856 6.61 -12.62 -0.61
C ASP A 856 7.07 -12.86 0.86
N LYS A 857 7.37 -11.74 1.53
CA LYS A 857 7.52 -11.38 2.95
C LYS A 857 8.89 -11.43 3.76
N ILE A 858 9.56 -10.26 4.00
CA ILE A 858 10.88 -9.90 4.68
C ILE A 858 11.25 -8.36 5.11
N MET A 859 10.35 -7.31 5.33
CA MET A 859 10.31 -5.79 5.67
C MET A 859 11.54 -4.84 5.61
N ASP A 860 11.44 -3.47 5.81
CA ASP A 860 12.58 -2.49 5.98
C ASP A 860 12.36 -0.94 6.34
N LEU A 861 11.95 0.02 5.46
CA LEU A 861 11.97 1.54 5.69
C LEU A 861 11.10 2.35 4.69
N ALA A 862 11.02 3.73 4.73
CA ALA A 862 10.57 4.60 3.62
C ALA A 862 10.81 6.15 3.44
N VAL A 863 12.02 6.62 3.08
CA VAL A 863 12.32 8.08 3.09
C VAL A 863 11.63 8.97 2.02
N VAL A 864 11.69 10.33 2.08
CA VAL A 864 11.63 11.28 0.91
C VAL A 864 12.56 12.58 1.00
N ASN A 865 12.47 13.73 0.28
CA ASN A 865 13.66 14.30 -0.49
C ASN A 865 13.90 15.83 -0.98
N SER A 866 14.51 16.87 -0.30
CA SER A 866 14.55 18.38 -0.69
C SER A 866 15.51 19.30 -1.64
N HIS A 867 16.26 18.96 -2.74
CA HIS A 867 16.87 19.93 -3.75
C HIS A 867 17.35 19.58 -5.22
N ASN A 868 18.20 18.58 -5.62
CA ASN A 868 18.70 18.50 -7.05
C ASN A 868 19.25 17.14 -7.62
N ASP A 869 18.57 16.24 -8.39
CA ASP A 869 17.19 16.23 -8.95
C ASP A 869 16.42 14.86 -9.11
N SER A 870 16.37 13.95 -8.12
CA SER A 870 15.45 12.76 -8.08
C SER A 870 14.94 12.28 -6.69
N ILE A 871 13.73 11.67 -6.66
CA ILE A 871 12.98 10.87 -5.61
C ILE A 871 13.76 9.74 -4.93
N SER A 872 13.10 8.77 -4.26
CA SER A 872 13.52 7.40 -3.86
C SER A 872 12.53 6.62 -3.06
N ILE A 873 12.86 5.32 -3.00
CA ILE A 873 12.50 4.22 -2.12
C ILE A 873 13.79 3.33 -2.02
N LEU A 874 13.93 2.01 -1.78
CA LEU A 874 15.21 1.22 -1.86
C LEU A 874 14.88 -0.28 -1.70
N LEU A 875 15.88 -1.15 -1.52
CA LEU A 875 15.74 -2.56 -1.12
C LEU A 875 16.70 -2.91 0.05
N SER A 876 16.25 -3.78 0.94
CA SER A 876 17.04 -4.55 1.92
C SER A 876 18.09 -5.48 1.26
N ILE A 877 18.37 -6.65 1.83
CA ILE A 877 18.44 -7.95 1.14
C ILE A 877 18.45 -9.07 2.18
N ASN A 878 18.13 -10.29 1.76
CA ASN A 878 18.71 -11.56 2.24
C ASN A 878 18.76 -11.81 3.78
N LYS A 879 18.00 -11.04 4.57
CA LYS A 879 18.33 -10.65 5.95
C LYS A 879 19.68 -9.91 6.13
N ARG A 880 19.64 -8.80 6.90
CA ARG A 880 20.82 -8.06 7.43
C ARG A 880 21.77 -7.42 6.40
N SER A 881 21.33 -7.16 5.18
CA SER A 881 22.04 -6.20 4.31
C SER A 881 21.08 -5.40 3.44
N PHE A 882 21.55 -4.73 2.38
CA PHE A 882 20.85 -3.59 1.78
C PHE A 882 21.27 -3.28 0.34
N GLN A 883 20.63 -2.28 -0.28
CA GLN A 883 20.71 -2.11 -1.73
C GLN A 883 21.00 -0.71 -2.35
N LEU A 884 20.70 -0.57 -3.68
CA LEU A 884 21.52 0.04 -4.77
C LEU A 884 20.75 0.22 -6.30
N ARG A 885 20.48 1.96 -7.79
CA ARG A 885 19.95 3.36 -8.19
C ARG A 885 18.49 3.71 -8.76
N MET A 886 17.29 3.63 -8.14
CA MET A 886 15.98 3.36 -8.87
C MET A 886 15.17 4.51 -9.55
N ASP A 887 15.79 5.66 -9.77
CA ASP A 887 15.21 6.95 -10.13
C ASP A 887 13.97 7.06 -11.10
N TYR A 888 12.68 7.07 -10.72
CA TYR A 888 11.55 7.68 -11.50
C TYR A 888 11.09 9.09 -11.02
N ARG A 889 9.80 9.44 -10.74
CA ARG A 889 9.37 10.89 -10.61
C ARG A 889 8.06 11.24 -9.83
N VAL A 890 7.96 12.39 -9.12
CA VAL A 890 6.73 13.14 -8.67
C VAL A 890 6.86 14.71 -8.79
N GLY A 891 6.34 15.58 -7.89
CA GLY A 891 6.29 17.08 -8.00
C GLY A 891 6.90 17.90 -6.83
N LYS A 892 6.93 19.25 -6.91
CA LYS A 892 8.10 20.02 -6.46
C LYS A 892 8.51 20.00 -4.93
N GLN A 893 8.41 20.96 -3.97
CA GLN A 893 9.17 20.92 -2.67
C GLN A 893 8.50 20.37 -1.36
N PRO A 894 8.23 19.07 -1.15
CA PRO A 894 7.51 18.53 0.01
C PRO A 894 8.19 18.56 1.32
N GLN A 895 7.38 18.28 2.34
CA GLN A 895 7.95 17.63 3.50
C GLN A 895 7.21 16.36 4.11
N SER A 896 6.54 15.38 3.37
CA SER A 896 5.45 14.33 3.77
C SER A 896 5.04 13.11 2.79
N LEU A 897 4.38 11.92 3.12
CA LEU A 897 3.87 10.66 2.30
C LEU A 897 2.90 9.70 3.28
N THR A 898 1.98 8.64 3.05
CA THR A 898 0.93 8.02 4.10
C THR A 898 0.20 6.56 4.08
N SER A 899 -0.14 5.76 5.21
CA SER A 899 -0.35 4.20 5.59
C SER A 899 -1.71 3.44 5.84
N GLY A 900 -1.89 2.20 5.30
CA GLY A 900 -3.15 1.43 4.94
C GLY A 900 -3.12 0.58 3.62
N ASP A 901 -4.25 0.28 2.89
CA ASP A 901 -4.46 -0.64 1.68
C ASP A 901 -4.75 -0.27 0.12
N PHE A 902 -4.12 0.72 -0.59
CA PHE A 902 -4.62 1.71 -1.59
C PHE A 902 -4.98 1.48 -3.10
N ASN A 903 -4.54 0.50 -3.89
CA ASN A 903 -5.07 0.31 -5.29
C ASN A 903 -6.04 -0.87 -5.46
N ASN A 904 -5.63 -1.96 -4.87
CA ASN A 904 -6.42 -3.07 -4.41
C ASN A 904 -6.62 -4.43 -5.15
N ASP A 905 -5.63 -5.35 -5.04
CA ASP A 905 -5.72 -6.84 -5.19
C ASP A 905 -4.56 -7.76 -4.63
N ASN A 906 -3.46 -7.25 -4.00
CA ASN A 906 -2.35 -7.94 -3.24
C ASN A 906 -1.16 -7.15 -2.46
N ILE A 907 -0.78 -5.85 -2.62
CA ILE A 907 0.62 -5.24 -2.52
C ILE A 907 0.83 -3.71 -2.16
N LEU A 908 1.52 -3.24 -1.10
CA LEU A 908 1.56 -1.80 -0.72
C LEU A 908 2.54 -0.94 -1.52
N ASP A 909 2.15 0.32 -1.62
CA ASP A 909 3.00 1.48 -1.79
C ASP A 909 2.46 2.67 -0.97
N LEU A 910 2.88 3.92 -1.26
CA LEU A 910 2.72 5.10 -0.38
C LEU A 910 1.83 6.43 -0.65
N VAL A 911 1.20 6.83 -1.84
CA VAL A 911 0.27 7.91 -2.56
C VAL A 911 0.51 9.16 -3.54
N VAL A 912 0.77 10.45 -3.18
CA VAL A 912 0.71 11.74 -4.01
C VAL A 912 0.43 13.08 -3.24
N ALA A 913 1.22 14.18 -3.39
CA ALA A 913 1.31 15.39 -2.50
C ALA A 913 1.42 16.85 -3.08
N ASN A 914 1.82 17.04 -4.35
CA ASN A 914 2.87 17.98 -4.87
C ASN A 914 2.79 19.55 -5.06
N TYR A 915 3.57 20.18 -6.02
CA TYR A 915 3.79 21.62 -6.43
C TYR A 915 4.65 21.97 -7.66
N TYR A 916 4.79 23.29 -7.90
CA TYR A 916 5.48 24.13 -8.92
C TYR A 916 4.97 23.94 -10.33
N ASP A 917 4.80 22.67 -10.68
CA ASP A 917 4.02 22.22 -11.80
C ASP A 917 2.64 21.75 -11.30
N ASP A 918 2.24 22.21 -10.10
CA ASP A 918 0.90 22.14 -9.51
C ASP A 918 0.35 20.68 -9.40
N ASN A 919 0.74 19.87 -8.39
CA ASN A 919 0.42 18.41 -8.36
C ASN A 919 0.11 17.74 -6.98
N ILE A 920 -0.37 16.46 -6.95
CA ILE A 920 -0.72 15.33 -5.98
C ILE A 920 -1.16 14.18 -6.91
N SER A 921 -1.13 12.89 -6.58
CA SER A 921 -1.95 11.90 -7.30
C SER A 921 -2.21 10.65 -6.48
N VAL A 922 -2.52 9.53 -7.13
CA VAL A 922 -2.99 8.26 -6.56
C VAL A 922 -2.49 7.14 -7.47
N LEU A 923 -1.49 6.40 -6.98
CA LEU A 923 -0.50 5.69 -7.76
C LEU A 923 -0.72 4.19 -7.79
N PHE A 924 -1.49 3.63 -8.75
CA PHE A 924 -1.53 2.17 -8.94
C PHE A 924 -0.31 1.63 -9.77
N GLY A 925 0.08 0.34 -9.63
CA GLY A 925 1.51 -0.07 -9.75
C GLY A 925 2.19 -0.98 -10.84
N LEU A 926 1.85 -0.98 -12.14
CA LEU A 926 2.55 -1.72 -13.24
C LEU A 926 2.82 -3.24 -13.02
N ASP A 927 3.50 -3.92 -13.94
CA ASP A 927 4.06 -5.27 -13.72
C ASP A 927 5.53 -5.35 -14.18
N ASN A 928 6.43 -5.64 -13.24
CA ASN A 928 7.87 -5.33 -13.19
C ASN A 928 8.26 -3.83 -13.33
N GLY A 929 9.15 -3.32 -12.47
CA GLY A 929 9.63 -1.95 -12.63
C GLY A 929 10.49 -1.30 -11.54
N ARG A 930 10.23 0.01 -11.33
CA ARG A 930 11.12 0.99 -10.68
C ARG A 930 10.44 2.32 -10.24
N PHE A 931 9.42 2.28 -9.38
CA PHE A 931 8.40 3.35 -9.34
C PHE A 931 7.79 3.67 -10.71
N GLN A 932 6.85 4.60 -10.78
CA GLN A 932 6.60 5.37 -11.99
C GLN A 932 6.43 6.85 -11.54
N LEU A 933 5.34 7.56 -11.87
CA LEU A 933 5.11 9.01 -11.65
C LEU A 933 3.60 9.47 -11.36
N PRO A 934 3.08 10.77 -11.33
CA PRO A 934 1.65 11.29 -10.99
C PRO A 934 0.35 11.34 -11.96
N VAL A 935 -0.65 12.31 -12.04
CA VAL A 935 -1.72 12.71 -13.14
C VAL A 935 -2.62 14.06 -12.97
N ASN A 936 -3.97 14.22 -12.71
CA ASN A 936 -4.73 15.57 -12.86
C ASN A 936 -6.06 16.02 -12.04
N TYR A 937 -6.03 16.90 -10.97
CA TYR A 937 -7.14 17.60 -10.16
C TYR A 937 -6.71 18.86 -9.26
N MET A 938 -7.34 19.27 -8.10
CA MET A 938 -7.11 20.57 -7.34
C MET A 938 -7.32 20.69 -5.75
N VAL A 939 -6.49 21.45 -4.92
CA VAL A 939 -6.53 21.74 -3.39
C VAL A 939 -5.41 22.50 -2.50
N GLY A 940 -4.38 23.32 -2.88
CA GLY A 940 -3.33 23.97 -1.99
C GLY A 940 -2.78 25.48 -2.08
N LYS A 941 -1.89 25.95 -1.13
CA LYS A 941 -1.35 27.35 -0.83
C LYS A 941 0.01 27.61 0.01
N ARG A 942 0.77 26.75 0.82
CA ARG A 942 2.30 26.79 1.16
C ARG A 942 3.22 25.60 1.79
N PRO A 943 2.91 24.28 2.02
CA PRO A 943 3.71 23.36 2.97
C PRO A 943 4.07 21.81 2.77
N ARG A 944 4.29 20.93 3.80
CA ARG A 944 5.48 20.58 4.64
C ARG A 944 5.39 19.26 5.54
N ALA A 945 4.53 18.24 5.30
CA ALA A 945 4.39 16.89 5.99
C ALA A 945 3.21 15.94 5.54
N VAL A 946 3.15 14.63 5.87
CA VAL A 946 2.06 13.63 5.64
C VAL A 946 2.11 12.38 6.62
N ILE A 947 0.96 11.74 7.05
CA ILE A 947 0.78 10.66 8.12
C ILE A 947 -0.67 9.96 8.15
N SER A 948 -0.95 8.79 8.80
CA SER A 948 -2.13 7.85 8.57
C SER A 948 -2.69 6.86 9.66
N VAL A 949 -4.02 6.49 9.64
CA VAL A 949 -4.86 5.39 10.29
C VAL A 949 -6.32 5.24 9.65
N ASP A 950 -7.46 5.00 10.37
CA ASP A 950 -8.80 4.51 9.87
C ASP A 950 -10.18 5.06 10.54
N PHE A 951 -10.74 6.28 10.31
CA PHE A 951 -11.73 7.05 11.19
C PHE A 951 -13.26 6.97 10.98
N ASN A 952 -13.83 6.01 10.25
CA ASN A 952 -15.30 5.89 10.11
C ASN A 952 -15.82 4.70 10.88
N ASN A 953 -15.08 3.60 10.82
CA ASN A 953 -15.66 2.28 10.65
C ASN A 953 -16.22 2.10 9.23
N ASP A 954 -15.36 2.26 8.23
CA ASP A 954 -15.72 1.90 6.85
C ASP A 954 -14.64 1.21 6.01
N ASN A 955 -13.56 0.81 6.67
CA ASN A 955 -12.63 -0.19 6.16
C ASN A 955 -11.92 0.31 4.89
N LYS A 956 -11.39 1.55 4.93
CA LYS A 956 -10.75 2.23 3.80
C LYS A 956 -9.96 3.52 4.23
N THR A 957 -8.62 3.46 4.28
CA THR A 957 -7.49 4.46 4.57
C THR A 957 -6.76 5.31 3.39
N ASP A 958 -6.02 6.46 3.51
CA ASP A 958 -6.52 7.70 2.78
C ASP A 958 -5.76 8.98 2.16
N LEU A 959 -4.76 9.77 2.67
CA LEU A 959 -3.98 10.92 1.98
C LEU A 959 -4.40 12.46 1.75
N ALA A 960 -4.29 13.42 2.69
CA ALA A 960 -4.79 14.85 2.63
C ALA A 960 -4.05 16.12 2.03
N VAL A 961 -4.75 17.07 1.41
CA VAL A 961 -4.07 18.13 0.58
C VAL A 961 -3.69 19.51 1.19
N ALA A 962 -2.76 19.44 2.13
CA ALA A 962 -2.51 20.13 3.39
C ALA A 962 -1.85 21.52 3.58
N ASN A 963 -2.16 22.29 4.63
CA ASN A 963 -2.38 23.73 4.52
C ASN A 963 -1.58 24.86 5.31
N PHE A 964 -0.62 25.63 4.71
CA PHE A 964 0.39 26.60 5.32
C PHE A 964 0.08 28.06 5.74
N ASP A 965 -0.32 28.96 4.85
CA ASP A 965 -0.33 30.43 5.08
C ASP A 965 -1.70 30.93 5.51
N ASP A 966 -2.68 30.09 5.20
CA ASP A 966 -4.06 30.49 4.99
C ASP A 966 -4.86 30.48 6.25
N ASN A 967 -4.35 29.73 7.22
CA ASN A 967 -5.09 29.17 8.30
C ASN A 967 -5.83 27.93 7.71
N THR A 968 -5.36 26.64 7.95
CA THR A 968 -5.98 25.28 7.58
C THR A 968 -5.33 23.88 7.94
N ILE A 969 -6.23 22.85 8.08
CA ILE A 969 -6.15 21.35 8.02
C ILE A 969 -6.95 20.83 6.75
N SER A 970 -7.61 19.62 6.61
CA SER A 970 -8.73 19.12 5.64
C SER A 970 -8.82 17.58 5.26
N VAL A 971 -9.98 16.84 5.14
CA VAL A 971 -10.32 15.35 4.98
C VAL A 971 -11.18 14.80 3.79
N LEU A 972 -10.75 13.89 2.87
CA LEU A 972 -11.39 13.66 1.52
C LEU A 972 -12.04 12.27 1.09
N LEU A 973 -13.06 11.74 1.79
CA LEU A 973 -13.80 10.46 1.53
C LEU A 973 -13.56 9.61 0.21
N GLY A 974 -13.44 8.30 0.38
CA GLY A 974 -13.16 7.21 -0.58
C GLY A 974 -14.28 6.35 -1.20
N LEU A 975 -14.06 5.01 -1.40
CA LEU A 975 -14.81 3.87 -2.06
C LEU A 975 -14.07 2.91 -3.07
N GLY A 976 -13.26 3.35 -4.04
CA GLY A 976 -12.63 2.53 -5.12
C GLY A 976 -12.99 2.75 -6.62
N ASN A 977 -12.02 2.85 -7.55
CA ASN A 977 -11.89 3.14 -9.04
C ASN A 977 -11.96 4.57 -9.76
N GLY A 978 -11.12 5.63 -9.53
CA GLY A 978 -11.39 7.04 -9.98
C GLY A 978 -10.40 8.18 -9.55
N SER A 979 -10.65 9.37 -8.91
CA SER A 979 -11.75 10.23 -8.35
C SER A 979 -11.81 10.54 -6.80
N PHE A 980 -11.63 11.80 -6.32
CA PHE A 980 -11.99 12.35 -4.96
C PHE A 980 -12.68 13.78 -5.13
N HIS A 981 -13.63 14.30 -4.28
CA HIS A 981 -14.76 15.34 -4.46
C HIS A 981 -14.67 16.91 -4.20
N VAL A 982 -15.26 17.54 -3.13
CA VAL A 982 -15.40 19.03 -2.79
C VAL A 982 -15.41 19.32 -1.24
N GLU A 983 -14.79 20.39 -0.67
CA GLU A 983 -14.20 20.39 0.73
C GLU A 983 -14.70 21.35 1.84
N LYS A 984 -13.95 21.34 2.96
CA LYS A 984 -14.18 22.07 4.21
C LYS A 984 -12.91 22.59 4.95
N LYS A 985 -12.36 23.78 4.63
CA LYS A 985 -11.59 24.69 5.55
C LYS A 985 -12.24 24.67 6.95
N TYR A 986 -11.53 24.81 8.08
CA TYR A 986 -12.12 24.89 9.46
C TYR A 986 -11.29 25.52 10.67
N ARG A 987 -10.83 26.79 10.75
CA ARG A 987 -10.14 27.55 11.88
C ARG A 987 -9.30 26.75 13.06
N THR A 988 -7.99 26.96 13.35
CA THR A 988 -7.00 26.30 14.30
C THR A 988 -6.10 27.38 14.92
N GLY A 989 -4.82 27.18 15.20
CA GLY A 989 -3.81 28.22 15.49
C GLY A 989 -2.73 28.38 14.41
N VAL A 990 -2.18 29.57 14.01
CA VAL A 990 -0.94 29.83 13.16
C VAL A 990 -0.17 28.56 12.65
N ASN A 991 1.13 28.29 12.78
CA ASN A 991 2.03 27.18 12.36
C ASN A 991 1.81 25.62 11.92
N PRO A 992 0.73 24.78 11.67
CA PRO A 992 0.69 23.25 11.63
C PRO A 992 1.89 22.35 11.22
N LYS A 993 2.05 21.07 11.69
CA LYS A 993 3.31 20.26 11.61
C LYS A 993 3.34 18.72 11.50
N VAL A 994 4.08 17.98 12.35
CA VAL A 994 4.24 16.49 12.41
C VAL A 994 3.08 15.93 13.19
N LEU A 995 2.44 14.80 12.91
CA LEU A 995 1.07 14.59 13.41
C LEU A 995 0.77 13.18 14.07
N MET A 996 -0.34 13.08 14.85
CA MET A 996 -0.79 12.31 16.06
C MET A 996 -2.18 11.64 16.28
N PHE A 997 -2.22 10.40 16.80
CA PHE A 997 -3.45 9.65 17.10
C PHE A 997 -3.80 9.20 18.51
N GLY A 998 -5.03 8.76 18.76
CA GLY A 998 -5.33 7.91 19.91
C GLY A 998 -6.71 8.09 20.46
N ASP A 999 -6.98 7.68 21.70
CA ASP A 999 -8.32 7.16 21.99
C ASP A 999 -8.82 7.57 23.39
N LEU A 1000 -8.50 8.79 23.87
CA LEU A 1000 -8.62 9.23 25.26
C LEU A 1000 -9.90 8.92 26.04
N ASN A 1001 -11.09 8.97 25.44
CA ASN A 1001 -12.37 8.68 26.12
C ASN A 1001 -13.01 7.32 25.82
N ASN A 1002 -12.52 6.58 24.81
CA ASN A 1002 -12.16 5.14 24.78
C ASN A 1002 -13.07 4.06 24.19
N ASP A 1003 -12.73 3.59 23.01
CA ASP A 1003 -13.63 2.79 22.17
C ASP A 1003 -12.95 2.10 20.93
N ASN A 1004 -11.61 2.16 20.80
CA ASN A 1004 -10.69 1.39 19.92
C ASN A 1004 -10.35 1.91 18.48
N LYS A 1005 -11.04 2.93 17.94
CA LYS A 1005 -10.89 3.52 16.58
C LYS A 1005 -11.61 4.92 16.49
N THR A 1006 -11.14 6.10 16.05
CA THR A 1006 -9.99 6.61 15.27
C THR A 1006 -10.08 8.21 15.17
N ASP A 1007 -9.15 9.05 15.67
CA ASP A 1007 -9.06 10.50 16.10
C ASP A 1007 -8.32 11.63 15.29
N LEU A 1008 -7.81 12.68 16.00
CA LEU A 1008 -6.82 13.72 15.62
C LEU A 1008 -5.93 14.17 16.84
N ILE A 1009 -5.12 15.25 16.66
CA ILE A 1009 -4.73 16.35 17.58
C ILE A 1009 -4.38 17.55 16.62
N VAL A 1010 -3.62 18.60 17.01
CA VAL A 1010 -2.77 19.51 16.21
C VAL A 1010 -2.13 20.56 17.12
N LEU A 1011 -0.99 20.21 17.75
CA LEU A 1011 -0.27 21.04 18.74
C LEU A 1011 0.27 22.42 18.22
N ASN A 1012 1.16 23.31 18.75
CA ASN A 1012 1.60 24.57 18.02
C ASN A 1012 3.13 25.03 18.21
N GLU A 1013 3.72 26.00 17.45
CA GLU A 1013 5.14 26.48 17.33
C GLU A 1013 5.43 27.86 18.02
N LYS A 1014 4.41 28.66 18.44
CA LYS A 1014 4.50 30.05 19.02
C LYS A 1014 3.37 30.60 19.97
N SER A 1015 2.17 30.00 20.15
CA SER A 1015 1.11 30.42 21.15
C SER A 1015 0.18 29.23 21.68
N SER A 1016 0.03 28.80 22.97
CA SER A 1016 -0.75 27.62 23.46
C SER A 1016 -2.10 27.88 24.05
N GLU A 1017 -3.20 27.64 23.34
CA GLU A 1017 -4.30 26.82 23.85
C GLU A 1017 -3.99 25.28 23.70
N LEU A 1018 -4.95 24.36 23.72
CA LEU A 1018 -4.84 22.94 23.28
C LEU A 1018 -6.19 22.26 23.40
N PHE A 1019 -6.58 21.23 22.66
CA PHE A 1019 -7.99 20.85 22.60
C PHE A 1019 -8.28 19.36 22.56
N VAL A 1020 -8.88 18.82 23.63
CA VAL A 1020 -9.89 17.76 23.45
C VAL A 1020 -11.03 18.37 22.61
N PHE A 1021 -11.54 17.63 21.63
CA PHE A 1021 -12.66 18.00 20.78
C PHE A 1021 -13.81 17.00 20.89
N LEU A 1022 -13.46 15.72 20.74
CA LEU A 1022 -14.28 14.53 20.47
C LEU A 1022 -15.04 14.57 19.14
N ASN A 1023 -14.98 13.54 18.28
CA ASN A 1023 -15.90 13.37 17.13
C ASN A 1023 -17.23 12.82 17.64
N THR A 1024 -18.11 12.36 16.74
CA THR A 1024 -18.94 11.19 17.01
C THR A 1024 -19.35 10.48 15.69
N CYS A 1025 -18.58 10.50 14.57
CA CYS A 1025 -18.99 9.89 13.26
C CYS A 1025 -19.49 8.45 13.44
#